data_AF-A0A830HM41-F1
#
_entry.id   AF-A0A830HM41-F1
#
_cell.length_a   1.000
_cell.length_b   1.000
_cell.length_c   1.000
_cell.angle_alpha   90.00
_cell.angle_beta   90.00
_cell.angle_gamma   90.00
#
_symmetry.space_group_name_H-M   'P 1'
#
loop_
_entity.id
_entity.type
_entity.pdbx_description
1 polymer ?
#
loop_
_entity_poly.entity_id
_entity_poly.type
_entity_poly.pdbx_seq_one_letter_code
_entity_poly.pdbx_strand_id
1 'polypeptide(L)'
;MNTTTVATSSTRKTTQACRRTHSNRSVLRCGKKNTNTRVMASSTEQQTTNNISTACPYEVSLAQMGFKKEMRTLPTVHDAVREGEPKQKAETTFKASVGWAQARYFEKLCTSSKVIHIVSSEKYDVPDSMCGCDDDDSSTRSQSIQFRLGGPRLDTTADVNRVTGNVIEMLNDPRVRVSVSASGTVVGEICFPLDNVNAWSGTSGNAMDAMVQSIQALFMNVEKPAIVETVQCLMEKGSDDRSVFKGEERVNKYHTGMIPKPASTIHRGSCTSSSPTPSAQEAAVAMAQRMWSAPGYSSDTQLMHEVCERVVSLLAPDVDGAMMVAHPSGTDAENFPLIHAIMKSRELAIKHNNERTAVQRGEDRPQGELTDNPRGSVTSIVVAAGEVGSGTAQACEGRYFSSRIPIGGSQVEMSSELPTLHTLARLDVHEMVCRCEKVGMLRNNYDAMVAEAARAALHSDPAKVVVLHMVAGSKTGMTVPSESCVDELVAEFGKDRVICVLDCCQMRHEAALIPRWLNEHGFALVTASKFYAGPSFAGGVLMSGKRVDEMNAMIESEQAAVQAAYANASASYLTPHDVGAVIPQLTKMLPAGPCNYGMLLRWASGLHEMERMADSIQHAGGAAAAGEAMCSWVNAVRTMVDASHGDELVRLPVEDYEGLDYQVGGINSIVALRLRSDANSRFLNADELKQVYGFMYSDASDLLEEGTLTKEEKDIMSCKILLGQPVAMPDGSAVLRTCMGAPQFSNLLSGEEPLDVMLKSDTTVLAKLALCARHYEALTLASA
;
A
#
# COMPACT_ATOMS: atom_id res chain seq x y z
N MET A 1 -29.57 -20.72 -60.52
CA MET A 1 -30.48 -21.83 -60.87
C MET A 1 -30.13 -22.96 -59.91
N ASN A 2 -30.96 -23.22 -58.89
CA ASN A 2 -32.09 -24.17 -58.86
C ASN A 2 -31.61 -25.62 -58.57
N THR A 3 -32.16 -26.44 -57.66
CA THR A 3 -33.27 -26.33 -56.65
C THR A 3 -33.14 -27.55 -55.69
N THR A 4 -33.46 -27.56 -54.38
CA THR A 4 -34.78 -27.59 -53.67
C THR A 4 -35.77 -28.70 -54.13
N THR A 5 -36.48 -29.48 -53.29
CA THR A 5 -36.67 -29.54 -51.79
C THR A 5 -36.60 -31.06 -51.35
N VAL A 6 -37.21 -31.69 -50.32
CA VAL A 6 -38.30 -31.48 -49.31
C VAL A 6 -37.98 -32.30 -48.01
N ALA A 7 -38.89 -32.36 -47.01
CA ALA A 7 -38.82 -33.22 -45.81
C ALA A 7 -40.21 -33.81 -45.42
N THR A 8 -40.28 -34.86 -44.57
CA THR A 8 -41.48 -35.38 -43.82
C THR A 8 -41.01 -36.27 -42.64
N SER A 9 -41.56 -36.36 -41.41
CA SER A 9 -42.93 -36.45 -40.83
C SER A 9 -43.54 -37.88 -40.87
N SER A 10 -44.25 -38.47 -39.88
CA SER A 10 -44.86 -37.98 -38.60
C SER A 10 -45.43 -39.10 -37.67
N THR A 11 -46.01 -38.74 -36.49
CA THR A 11 -47.02 -39.47 -35.64
C THR A 11 -46.63 -40.77 -34.86
N ARG A 12 -46.87 -40.94 -33.53
CA ARG A 12 -48.11 -41.09 -32.65
C ARG A 12 -48.73 -42.53 -32.71
N LYS A 13 -49.34 -43.16 -31.67
CA LYS A 13 -49.84 -42.78 -30.31
C LYS A 13 -50.26 -44.02 -29.45
N THR A 14 -50.29 -43.92 -28.09
CA THR A 14 -51.19 -44.64 -27.08
C THR A 14 -51.16 -46.20 -26.96
N THR A 15 -51.45 -46.95 -25.86
CA THR A 15 -51.86 -46.78 -24.40
C THR A 15 -51.57 -48.13 -23.62
N GLN A 16 -51.98 -48.52 -22.38
CA GLN A 16 -52.96 -48.02 -21.36
C GLN A 16 -52.62 -48.25 -19.84
N ALA A 17 -53.00 -49.38 -19.21
CA ALA A 17 -53.06 -49.61 -17.72
C ALA A 17 -52.86 -51.13 -17.35
N CYS A 18 -52.83 -51.65 -16.10
CA CYS A 18 -53.34 -51.17 -14.80
C CYS A 18 -52.78 -51.92 -13.53
N ARG A 19 -52.58 -51.19 -12.40
CA ARG A 19 -52.66 -51.55 -10.93
C ARG A 19 -51.86 -52.69 -10.24
N ARG A 20 -51.03 -52.26 -9.24
CA ARG A 20 -50.87 -52.70 -7.79
C ARG A 20 -50.39 -54.16 -7.49
N THR A 21 -49.58 -54.44 -6.45
CA THR A 21 -49.69 -54.07 -5.00
C THR A 21 -48.33 -53.73 -4.29
N HIS A 22 -48.27 -53.83 -2.95
CA HIS A 22 -47.24 -53.33 -2.00
C HIS A 22 -45.92 -54.17 -1.98
N SER A 23 -44.81 -53.82 -1.29
CA SER A 23 -44.58 -52.90 -0.14
C SER A 23 -43.14 -52.35 -0.03
N ASN A 24 -42.94 -51.33 0.84
CA ASN A 24 -41.76 -50.92 1.65
C ASN A 24 -40.31 -51.23 1.16
N ARG A 25 -39.30 -50.37 1.34
CA ARG A 25 -39.09 -49.31 2.37
C ARG A 25 -38.27 -48.12 1.82
N SER A 26 -38.09 -47.07 2.62
CA SER A 26 -37.73 -45.71 2.17
C SER A 26 -36.23 -45.35 2.16
N VAL A 27 -35.78 -44.71 1.07
CA VAL A 27 -34.69 -43.71 1.07
C VAL A 27 -35.15 -42.54 0.19
N LEU A 28 -35.14 -41.30 0.71
CA LEU A 28 -35.68 -40.12 0.02
C LEU A 28 -34.56 -39.16 -0.41
N ARG A 29 -34.21 -39.16 -1.69
CA ARG A 29 -33.68 -37.98 -2.38
C ARG A 29 -34.85 -37.04 -2.70
N CYS A 30 -34.69 -35.74 -2.54
CA CYS A 30 -35.57 -34.74 -3.16
C CYS A 30 -34.80 -33.98 -4.25
N GLY A 31 -35.46 -33.70 -5.37
CA GLY A 31 -34.81 -33.28 -6.62
C GLY A 31 -34.60 -31.77 -6.78
N LYS A 32 -33.66 -31.42 -7.66
CA LYS A 32 -33.53 -30.06 -8.22
C LYS A 32 -34.82 -29.66 -8.96
N LYS A 33 -35.14 -28.36 -8.94
CA LYS A 33 -35.58 -27.63 -10.13
C LYS A 33 -34.92 -26.26 -10.17
N ASN A 34 -34.37 -25.89 -11.32
CA ASN A 34 -33.85 -24.55 -11.57
C ASN A 34 -35.01 -23.60 -11.91
N THR A 35 -34.93 -22.38 -11.41
CA THR A 35 -35.53 -21.19 -12.03
C THR A 35 -34.47 -20.09 -12.00
N ASN A 36 -34.17 -19.50 -13.15
CA ASN A 36 -33.19 -18.41 -13.24
C ASN A 36 -33.77 -17.15 -12.60
N THR A 37 -33.15 -16.66 -11.52
CA THR A 37 -33.39 -15.31 -11.00
C THR A 37 -32.09 -14.53 -11.09
N ARG A 38 -32.00 -13.69 -12.13
CA ARG A 38 -30.88 -12.77 -12.35
C ARG A 38 -30.98 -11.65 -11.31
N VAL A 39 -30.30 -11.80 -10.18
CA VAL A 39 -30.25 -10.76 -9.14
C VAL A 39 -29.47 -9.57 -9.71
N MET A 40 -30.17 -8.48 -10.00
CA MET A 40 -29.51 -7.21 -10.26
C MET A 40 -29.12 -6.60 -8.91
N ALA A 41 -27.83 -6.35 -8.71
CA ALA A 41 -27.37 -5.49 -7.64
C ALA A 41 -27.76 -4.05 -7.99
N SER A 42 -28.69 -3.46 -7.23
CA SER A 42 -29.14 -2.08 -7.44
C SER A 42 -28.80 -1.23 -6.23
N SER A 43 -27.72 -0.46 -6.35
CA SER A 43 -27.51 0.88 -5.77
C SER A 43 -28.40 1.28 -4.58
N THR A 44 -27.84 1.22 -3.37
CA THR A 44 -28.25 2.07 -2.23
C THR A 44 -27.02 2.68 -1.56
N GLU A 45 -26.12 3.23 -2.37
CA GLU A 45 -25.00 4.05 -1.91
C GLU A 45 -25.48 5.44 -1.50
N GLN A 46 -25.95 5.55 -0.25
CA GLN A 46 -25.93 6.79 0.52
C GLN A 46 -26.16 6.46 2.01
N GLN A 47 -25.35 7.08 2.89
CA GLN A 47 -25.33 6.93 4.35
C GLN A 47 -24.83 5.57 4.92
N THR A 48 -23.53 5.46 5.24
CA THR A 48 -23.05 4.71 6.43
C THR A 48 -21.61 5.07 6.91
N THR A 49 -21.19 6.33 6.84
CA THR A 49 -19.86 6.84 7.31
C THR A 49 -19.65 6.82 8.84
N ASN A 50 -20.17 5.82 9.55
CA ASN A 50 -20.23 5.81 11.02
C ASN A 50 -19.83 4.51 11.74
N ASN A 51 -19.90 3.34 11.09
CA ASN A 51 -19.69 2.04 11.72
C ASN A 51 -18.25 1.48 11.61
N ILE A 52 -17.25 2.33 11.87
CA ILE A 52 -15.86 1.88 12.12
C ILE A 52 -15.77 1.31 13.54
N SER A 53 -16.41 0.17 13.79
CA SER A 53 -16.38 -0.55 15.06
C SER A 53 -15.93 -1.99 14.83
N THR A 54 -15.22 -2.58 15.79
CA THR A 54 -14.94 -4.02 15.81
C THR A 54 -15.84 -4.78 16.78
N ALA A 55 -16.68 -4.06 17.53
CA ALA A 55 -17.65 -4.61 18.46
C ALA A 55 -18.76 -5.39 17.74
N CYS A 56 -19.06 -6.61 18.20
CA CYS A 56 -20.19 -7.38 17.68
C CYS A 56 -21.53 -6.66 18.02
N PRO A 57 -22.32 -6.19 17.04
CA PRO A 57 -23.52 -5.38 17.32
C PRO A 57 -24.58 -6.11 18.16
N TYR A 58 -24.64 -7.44 18.04
CA TYR A 58 -25.51 -8.30 18.84
C TYR A 58 -25.07 -8.34 20.32
N GLU A 59 -23.77 -8.45 20.59
CA GLU A 59 -23.22 -8.44 21.95
C GLU A 59 -23.36 -7.06 22.60
N VAL A 60 -23.13 -5.98 21.85
CA VAL A 60 -23.39 -4.60 22.31
C VAL A 60 -24.87 -4.43 22.71
N SER A 61 -25.80 -4.97 21.92
CA SER A 61 -27.23 -4.92 22.22
C SER A 61 -27.59 -5.75 23.47
N LEU A 62 -27.06 -6.97 23.60
CA LEU A 62 -27.24 -7.80 24.81
C LEU A 62 -26.65 -7.13 26.06
N ALA A 63 -25.48 -6.51 25.95
CA ALA A 63 -24.84 -5.78 27.04
C ALA A 63 -25.70 -4.59 27.48
N GLN A 64 -26.25 -3.83 26.53
CA GLN A 64 -27.18 -2.72 26.77
C GLN A 64 -28.47 -3.19 27.48
N MET A 65 -29.07 -4.30 27.04
CA MET A 65 -30.24 -4.89 27.68
C MET A 65 -29.93 -5.38 29.11
N GLY A 66 -28.77 -6.00 29.31
CA GLY A 66 -28.29 -6.45 30.62
C GLY A 66 -28.14 -5.28 31.59
N PHE A 67 -27.44 -4.22 31.17
CA PHE A 67 -27.26 -3.00 31.97
C PHE A 67 -28.59 -2.32 32.32
N LYS A 68 -29.51 -2.16 31.35
CA LYS A 68 -30.85 -1.60 31.62
C LYS A 68 -31.70 -2.47 32.56
N LYS A 69 -31.49 -3.78 32.61
CA LYS A 69 -32.12 -4.67 33.59
C LYS A 69 -31.50 -4.49 34.98
N GLU A 70 -30.18 -4.45 35.05
CA GLU A 70 -29.37 -4.31 36.27
C GLU A 70 -29.67 -2.98 37.00
N MET A 71 -29.66 -1.86 36.28
CA MET A 71 -29.98 -0.52 36.80
C MET A 71 -31.42 -0.39 37.34
N ARG A 72 -32.36 -1.23 36.87
CA ARG A 72 -33.75 -1.29 37.38
C ARG A 72 -33.89 -2.14 38.65
N THR A 73 -32.87 -2.90 39.02
CA THR A 73 -32.86 -3.77 40.21
C THR A 73 -32.00 -3.23 41.36
N LEU A 74 -31.35 -2.08 41.19
CA LEU A 74 -30.62 -1.41 42.27
C LEU A 74 -31.61 -0.78 43.28
N PRO A 75 -31.43 -0.97 44.60
CA PRO A 75 -32.22 -0.24 45.60
C PRO A 75 -32.04 1.27 45.45
N THR A 76 -33.11 2.06 45.56
CA THR A 76 -32.95 3.53 45.55
C THR A 76 -32.49 4.04 46.90
N VAL A 77 -31.88 5.24 46.93
CA VAL A 77 -31.56 5.96 48.18
C VAL A 77 -32.79 6.11 49.08
N HIS A 78 -33.98 6.29 48.50
CA HIS A 78 -35.23 6.38 49.24
C HIS A 78 -35.65 5.04 49.89
N ASP A 79 -35.44 3.91 49.20
CA ASP A 79 -35.71 2.58 49.76
C ASP A 79 -34.78 2.26 50.93
N ALA A 80 -33.48 2.49 50.77
CA ALA A 80 -32.48 2.26 51.82
C ALA A 80 -32.71 3.15 53.05
N VAL A 81 -33.07 4.42 52.86
CA VAL A 81 -33.42 5.34 53.97
C VAL A 81 -34.73 4.93 54.66
N ARG A 82 -35.73 4.43 53.91
CA ARG A 82 -36.96 3.85 54.50
C ARG A 82 -36.66 2.60 55.33
N GLU A 83 -35.66 1.83 54.95
CA GLU A 83 -35.19 0.62 55.66
C GLU A 83 -34.20 0.93 56.80
N GLY A 84 -33.95 2.22 57.08
CA GLY A 84 -33.24 2.70 58.27
C GLY A 84 -31.76 3.03 58.05
N GLU A 85 -31.25 2.98 56.82
CA GLU A 85 -29.86 3.34 56.54
C GLU A 85 -29.66 4.87 56.59
N PRO A 86 -28.58 5.39 57.23
CA PRO A 86 -28.27 6.82 57.21
C PRO A 86 -28.13 7.34 55.78
N LYS A 87 -28.80 8.45 55.46
CA LYS A 87 -28.88 9.00 54.09
C LYS A 87 -27.52 9.10 53.37
N GLN A 88 -26.48 9.57 54.05
CA GLN A 88 -25.14 9.72 53.48
C GLN A 88 -24.49 8.36 53.14
N LYS A 89 -24.77 7.30 53.92
CA LYS A 89 -24.35 5.93 53.63
C LYS A 89 -25.16 5.38 52.44
N ALA A 90 -26.48 5.53 52.44
CA ALA A 90 -27.34 5.13 51.33
C ALA A 90 -26.96 5.78 49.99
N GLU A 91 -26.68 7.08 49.97
CA GLU A 91 -26.18 7.78 48.77
C GLU A 91 -24.82 7.23 48.30
N THR A 92 -23.94 6.84 49.22
CA THR A 92 -22.61 6.29 48.91
C THR A 92 -22.71 4.85 48.38
N THR A 93 -23.51 4.00 49.01
CA THR A 93 -23.84 2.65 48.54
C THR A 93 -24.46 2.68 47.14
N PHE A 94 -25.36 3.64 46.89
CA PHE A 94 -26.01 3.83 45.59
C PHE A 94 -25.01 4.29 44.51
N LYS A 95 -24.16 5.28 44.80
CA LYS A 95 -23.08 5.73 43.89
C LYS A 95 -22.16 4.59 43.48
N ALA A 96 -21.70 3.80 44.45
CA ALA A 96 -20.88 2.62 44.18
C ALA A 96 -21.63 1.62 43.31
N SER A 97 -22.88 1.29 43.62
CA SER A 97 -23.71 0.33 42.88
C SER A 97 -23.94 0.75 41.41
N VAL A 98 -24.17 2.04 41.16
CA VAL A 98 -24.26 2.59 39.81
C VAL A 98 -22.90 2.48 39.10
N GLY A 99 -21.79 2.88 39.75
CA GLY A 99 -20.44 2.74 39.18
C GLY A 99 -20.10 1.31 38.79
N TRP A 100 -20.41 0.34 39.65
CA TRP A 100 -20.27 -1.09 39.39
C TRP A 100 -21.06 -1.57 38.16
N ALA A 101 -22.29 -1.08 37.96
CA ALA A 101 -23.10 -1.40 36.80
C ALA A 101 -22.55 -0.73 35.51
N GLN A 102 -22.10 0.52 35.59
CA GLN A 102 -21.48 1.23 34.47
C GLN A 102 -20.19 0.54 34.02
N ALA A 103 -19.32 0.17 34.96
CA ALA A 103 -18.08 -0.55 34.71
C ALA A 103 -18.35 -1.93 34.08
N ARG A 104 -19.27 -2.73 34.63
CA ARG A 104 -19.69 -4.01 34.02
C ARG A 104 -20.32 -3.88 32.64
N TYR A 105 -20.87 -2.71 32.29
CA TYR A 105 -21.36 -2.45 30.93
C TYR A 105 -20.20 -2.11 29.99
N PHE A 106 -19.31 -1.21 30.38
CA PHE A 106 -18.11 -0.86 29.61
C PHE A 106 -17.18 -2.07 29.39
N GLU A 107 -17.00 -2.91 30.41
CA GLU A 107 -16.28 -4.19 30.36
C GLU A 107 -16.84 -5.09 29.24
N LYS A 108 -18.17 -5.23 29.14
CA LYS A 108 -18.83 -6.01 28.08
C LYS A 108 -18.62 -5.42 26.68
N LEU A 109 -18.68 -4.09 26.54
CA LEU A 109 -18.39 -3.43 25.27
C LEU A 109 -16.95 -3.73 24.84
N CYS A 110 -15.98 -3.58 25.75
CA CYS A 110 -14.57 -3.92 25.50
C CYS A 110 -14.39 -5.38 25.09
N THR A 111 -15.02 -6.35 25.77
CA THR A 111 -14.90 -7.78 25.41
C THR A 111 -15.48 -8.13 24.03
N SER A 112 -16.37 -7.30 23.48
CA SER A 112 -16.88 -7.49 22.10
C SER A 112 -15.97 -6.92 21.02
N SER A 113 -15.05 -6.00 21.39
CA SER A 113 -14.07 -5.37 20.50
C SER A 113 -12.92 -6.31 20.12
N LYS A 114 -12.18 -5.97 19.06
CA LYS A 114 -10.89 -6.59 18.72
C LYS A 114 -9.68 -5.74 19.13
N VAL A 115 -9.87 -4.45 19.43
CA VAL A 115 -8.77 -3.50 19.67
C VAL A 115 -8.65 -2.99 21.11
N ILE A 116 -9.64 -3.24 21.98
CA ILE A 116 -9.59 -2.85 23.39
C ILE A 116 -9.45 -4.11 24.25
N HIS A 117 -8.36 -4.21 25.01
CA HIS A 117 -8.06 -5.38 25.86
C HIS A 117 -7.96 -4.93 27.31
N ILE A 118 -8.82 -5.47 28.19
CA ILE A 118 -8.76 -5.19 29.63
C ILE A 118 -7.50 -5.85 30.20
N VAL A 119 -6.74 -5.07 30.98
CA VAL A 119 -5.52 -5.50 31.69
C VAL A 119 -5.86 -5.83 33.14
N SER A 120 -6.67 -4.99 33.78
CA SER A 120 -7.24 -5.26 35.09
C SER A 120 -8.63 -4.61 35.20
N SER A 121 -9.49 -5.23 36.01
CA SER A 121 -10.59 -4.53 36.67
C SER A 121 -10.34 -4.64 38.16
N GLU A 122 -9.96 -3.53 38.81
CA GLU A 122 -9.65 -3.54 40.25
C GLU A 122 -10.93 -3.66 41.07
N LYS A 123 -11.32 -4.92 41.25
CA LYS A 123 -12.31 -5.33 42.25
C LYS A 123 -11.65 -5.26 43.62
N TYR A 124 -11.68 -4.08 44.23
CA TYR A 124 -11.65 -4.02 45.69
C TYR A 124 -12.86 -4.81 46.18
N ASP A 125 -12.61 -5.93 46.86
CA ASP A 125 -13.66 -6.82 47.32
C ASP A 125 -14.71 -6.02 48.12
N VAL A 126 -15.98 -6.34 47.86
CA VAL A 126 -17.08 -5.95 48.75
C VAL A 126 -16.83 -6.70 50.06
N PRO A 127 -16.50 -6.04 51.18
CA PRO A 127 -16.19 -6.77 52.40
C PRO A 127 -17.47 -7.43 52.90
N ASP A 128 -17.44 -8.73 53.20
CA ASP A 128 -18.54 -9.44 53.86
C ASP A 128 -18.91 -8.78 55.21
N SER A 129 -17.99 -8.01 55.79
CA SER A 129 -18.21 -7.14 56.95
C SER A 129 -18.95 -5.84 56.63
N MET A 130 -20.17 -5.91 56.08
CA MET A 130 -21.12 -4.78 56.06
C MET A 130 -21.83 -4.60 57.41
N CYS A 131 -21.10 -4.79 58.50
CA CYS A 131 -21.57 -4.69 59.89
C CYS A 131 -20.38 -4.36 60.81
N GLY A 132 -20.42 -3.21 61.48
CA GLY A 132 -19.39 -2.78 62.44
C GLY A 132 -18.66 -1.48 62.07
N CYS A 133 -19.14 -0.40 62.69
CA CYS A 133 -18.39 0.71 63.31
C CYS A 133 -17.18 1.40 62.62
N ASP A 134 -17.30 2.73 62.68
CA ASP A 134 -16.26 3.76 62.89
C ASP A 134 -15.78 4.60 61.70
N ASP A 135 -15.63 5.91 62.00
CA ASP A 135 -15.33 6.98 61.07
C ASP A 135 -13.82 7.09 60.78
N ASP A 136 -13.40 6.88 59.53
CA ASP A 136 -12.46 7.83 58.89
C ASP A 136 -12.43 7.75 57.35
N ASP A 137 -12.04 8.89 56.76
CA ASP A 137 -11.82 9.23 55.35
C ASP A 137 -12.93 9.00 54.27
N SER A 138 -13.04 10.04 53.45
CA SER A 138 -13.97 10.38 52.37
C SER A 138 -13.95 9.50 51.10
N SER A 139 -13.32 8.32 51.13
CA SER A 139 -13.07 7.53 49.92
C SER A 139 -14.33 6.86 49.34
N THR A 140 -15.00 7.55 48.40
CA THR A 140 -15.91 6.89 47.46
C THR A 140 -15.11 5.85 46.67
N ARG A 141 -15.30 4.56 46.96
CA ARG A 141 -14.61 3.44 46.29
C ARG A 141 -14.95 3.40 44.80
N SER A 142 -14.18 4.13 44.00
CA SER A 142 -14.30 4.16 42.55
C SER A 142 -13.72 2.87 41.96
N GLN A 143 -14.53 2.12 41.23
CA GLN A 143 -13.99 1.01 40.44
C GLN A 143 -13.22 1.60 39.25
N SER A 144 -11.99 1.14 39.01
CA SER A 144 -11.29 1.43 37.77
C SER A 144 -11.26 0.21 36.83
N ILE A 145 -11.24 0.51 35.53
CA ILE A 145 -10.93 -0.45 34.47
C ILE A 145 -9.66 0.05 33.78
N GLN A 146 -8.61 -0.76 33.81
CA GLN A 146 -7.38 -0.52 33.08
C GLN A 146 -7.38 -1.36 31.80
N PHE A 147 -7.09 -0.73 30.66
CA PHE A 147 -7.10 -1.36 29.35
C PHE A 147 -5.87 -0.95 28.53
N ARG A 148 -5.52 -1.78 27.55
CA ARG A 148 -4.50 -1.51 26.54
C ARG A 148 -5.15 -1.58 25.16
N LEU A 149 -4.58 -0.86 24.20
CA LEU A 149 -5.12 -0.70 22.86
C LEU A 149 -4.21 -1.37 21.83
N GLY A 150 -4.84 -2.03 20.86
CA GLY A 150 -4.16 -2.73 19.79
C GLY A 150 -4.97 -3.88 19.20
N GLY A 151 -5.09 -3.95 17.87
CA GLY A 151 -5.72 -5.09 17.19
C GLY A 151 -4.83 -6.35 17.14
N PRO A 152 -5.40 -7.51 16.73
CA PRO A 152 -4.62 -8.71 16.43
C PRO A 152 -3.51 -8.44 15.40
N ARG A 153 -2.39 -9.18 15.54
CA ARG A 153 -1.16 -9.04 14.73
C ARG A 153 -0.31 -7.79 15.04
N LEU A 154 -0.53 -7.14 16.20
CA LEU A 154 0.48 -6.29 16.84
C LEU A 154 1.36 -7.14 17.76
N ASP A 155 2.56 -7.47 17.29
CA ASP A 155 3.35 -8.55 17.86
C ASP A 155 4.34 -8.13 18.97
N THR A 156 4.45 -6.83 19.29
CA THR A 156 5.38 -6.35 20.34
C THR A 156 4.73 -5.43 21.38
N THR A 157 5.24 -5.47 22.62
CA THR A 157 4.85 -4.54 23.69
C THR A 157 5.13 -3.08 23.34
N ALA A 158 6.15 -2.80 22.53
CA ALA A 158 6.45 -1.45 22.07
C ALA A 158 5.31 -0.89 21.20
N ASP A 159 4.73 -1.72 20.31
CA ASP A 159 3.59 -1.33 19.49
C ASP A 159 2.34 -1.07 20.32
N VAL A 160 2.05 -1.96 21.27
CA VAL A 160 0.90 -1.84 22.17
C VAL A 160 1.02 -0.59 23.04
N ASN A 161 2.22 -0.30 23.58
CA ASN A 161 2.49 0.94 24.30
C ASN A 161 2.29 2.18 23.40
N ARG A 162 2.80 2.13 22.15
CA ARG A 162 2.69 3.22 21.17
C ARG A 162 1.24 3.52 20.78
N VAL A 163 0.47 2.49 20.43
CA VAL A 163 -0.97 2.62 20.10
C VAL A 163 -1.76 3.09 21.31
N THR A 164 -1.48 2.57 22.50
CA THR A 164 -2.20 2.97 23.73
C THR A 164 -1.91 4.42 24.12
N GLY A 165 -0.64 4.84 24.11
CA GLY A 165 -0.24 6.22 24.41
C GLY A 165 -0.85 7.22 23.43
N ASN A 166 -0.58 7.04 22.12
CA ASN A 166 -1.05 7.93 21.06
C ASN A 166 -2.57 8.13 21.09
N VAL A 167 -3.35 7.08 21.34
CA VAL A 167 -4.82 7.18 21.36
C VAL A 167 -5.33 7.92 22.59
N ILE A 168 -4.76 7.72 23.77
CA ILE A 168 -5.22 8.42 24.98
C ILE A 168 -4.85 9.91 24.91
N GLU A 169 -3.67 10.22 24.38
CA GLU A 169 -3.24 11.60 24.10
C GLU A 169 -4.15 12.30 23.07
N MET A 170 -4.43 11.64 21.93
CA MET A 170 -5.35 12.14 20.90
C MET A 170 -6.78 12.30 21.42
N LEU A 171 -7.23 11.42 22.32
CA LEU A 171 -8.58 11.42 22.87
C LEU A 171 -8.84 12.64 23.78
N ASN A 172 -7.85 13.03 24.60
CA ASN A 172 -7.90 14.19 25.49
C ASN A 172 -9.19 14.29 26.35
N ASP A 173 -9.75 13.14 26.74
CA ASP A 173 -10.98 13.05 27.55
C ASP A 173 -10.59 12.90 29.03
N PRO A 174 -10.99 13.83 29.93
CA PRO A 174 -10.59 13.80 31.34
C PRO A 174 -11.13 12.58 32.13
N ARG A 175 -11.99 11.76 31.51
CA ARG A 175 -12.48 10.48 32.06
C ARG A 175 -11.50 9.32 31.83
N VAL A 176 -10.50 9.50 30.96
CA VAL A 176 -9.44 8.52 30.69
C VAL A 176 -8.09 9.06 31.17
N ARG A 177 -7.39 8.29 31.99
CA ARG A 177 -6.05 8.61 32.48
C ARG A 177 -5.03 7.70 31.82
N VAL A 178 -3.83 8.20 31.57
CA VAL A 178 -2.67 7.35 31.27
C VAL A 178 -2.07 6.87 32.59
N SER A 179 -1.83 5.58 32.73
CA SER A 179 -0.95 5.02 33.76
C SER A 179 -0.02 3.97 33.15
N VAL A 180 1.00 3.58 33.92
CA VAL A 180 1.98 2.55 33.51
C VAL A 180 1.87 1.40 34.49
N SER A 181 1.62 0.20 33.98
CA SER A 181 1.52 -1.01 34.79
C SER A 181 2.87 -1.37 35.44
N ALA A 182 2.83 -2.24 36.46
CA ALA A 182 4.04 -2.81 37.06
C ALA A 182 4.94 -3.60 36.07
N SER A 183 4.45 -3.90 34.86
CA SER A 183 5.21 -4.52 33.76
C SER A 183 5.79 -3.52 32.74
N GLY A 184 5.71 -2.21 32.99
CA GLY A 184 6.15 -1.18 32.05
C GLY A 184 5.25 -1.04 30.81
N THR A 185 3.99 -1.50 30.91
CA THR A 185 3.01 -1.41 29.83
C THR A 185 2.18 -0.14 30.02
N VAL A 186 2.05 0.68 28.97
CA VAL A 186 1.17 1.85 28.98
C VAL A 186 -0.28 1.35 28.95
N VAL A 187 -1.11 1.86 29.85
CA VAL A 187 -2.54 1.53 29.94
C VAL A 187 -3.38 2.80 30.04
N GLY A 188 -4.59 2.73 29.50
CA GLY A 188 -5.66 3.69 29.78
C GLY A 188 -6.45 3.23 31.00
N GLU A 189 -6.80 4.15 31.88
CA GLU A 189 -7.58 3.89 33.08
C GLU A 189 -8.83 4.78 33.10
N ILE A 190 -10.00 4.15 33.28
CA ILE A 190 -11.29 4.83 33.46
C ILE A 190 -11.81 4.54 34.87
N CYS A 191 -12.12 5.59 35.63
CA CYS A 191 -12.74 5.50 36.95
C CYS A 191 -14.26 5.64 36.85
N PHE A 192 -15.02 4.81 37.57
CA PHE A 192 -16.48 4.84 37.62
C PHE A 192 -16.99 5.26 39.01
N PRO A 193 -18.14 5.94 39.13
CA PRO A 193 -19.06 6.33 38.05
C PRO A 193 -18.58 7.52 37.20
N LEU A 194 -18.96 7.53 35.92
CA LEU A 194 -18.58 8.55 34.92
C LEU A 194 -19.38 9.86 35.05
N ASP A 195 -20.65 9.74 35.43
CA ASP A 195 -21.62 10.86 35.43
C ASP A 195 -21.96 11.27 36.88
N ASN A 196 -22.49 12.48 37.07
CA ASN A 196 -22.83 12.98 38.41
C ASN A 196 -24.09 12.30 39.00
N VAL A 197 -23.89 11.13 39.63
CA VAL A 197 -24.94 10.30 40.24
C VAL A 197 -25.75 11.05 41.32
N ASN A 198 -25.26 12.16 41.89
CA ASN A 198 -26.03 12.99 42.83
C ASN A 198 -27.31 13.59 42.19
N ALA A 199 -27.36 13.73 40.87
CA ALA A 199 -28.55 14.18 40.14
C ALA A 199 -29.61 13.08 39.92
N TRP A 200 -29.33 11.83 40.35
CA TRP A 200 -30.11 10.64 39.99
C TRP A 200 -31.00 10.18 41.15
N SER A 201 -32.25 10.66 41.19
CA SER A 201 -33.22 10.38 42.27
C SER A 201 -34.22 9.24 41.98
N GLY A 202 -34.19 8.64 40.79
CA GLY A 202 -35.11 7.56 40.43
C GLY A 202 -34.98 7.03 39.00
N THR A 203 -35.58 5.87 38.76
CA THR A 203 -35.44 5.00 37.56
C THR A 203 -36.18 5.50 36.30
N SER A 204 -36.14 6.81 36.03
CA SER A 204 -36.71 7.39 34.80
C SER A 204 -35.97 6.88 33.54
N GLY A 205 -36.72 6.54 32.49
CA GLY A 205 -36.17 5.95 31.26
C GLY A 205 -35.11 6.83 30.61
N ASN A 206 -35.45 8.11 30.38
CA ASN A 206 -34.58 9.08 29.71
C ASN A 206 -33.20 9.21 30.36
N ALA A 207 -33.11 9.19 31.69
CA ALA A 207 -31.85 9.33 32.39
C ALA A 207 -30.98 8.06 32.33
N MET A 208 -31.60 6.88 32.28
CA MET A 208 -30.91 5.60 32.04
C MET A 208 -30.44 5.49 30.58
N ASP A 209 -31.21 6.01 29.62
CA ASP A 209 -30.85 6.05 28.21
C ASP A 209 -29.70 7.03 27.93
N ALA A 210 -29.69 8.19 28.58
CA ALA A 210 -28.56 9.13 28.53
C ALA A 210 -27.26 8.52 29.11
N MET A 211 -27.36 7.76 30.20
CA MET A 211 -26.20 7.05 30.79
C MET A 211 -25.65 5.97 29.84
N VAL A 212 -26.53 5.23 29.16
CA VAL A 212 -26.11 4.30 28.10
C VAL A 212 -25.39 5.04 26.97
N GLN A 213 -25.91 6.18 26.52
CA GLN A 213 -25.28 7.00 25.48
C GLN A 213 -23.91 7.54 25.92
N SER A 214 -23.76 7.97 27.17
CA SER A 214 -22.48 8.44 27.75
C SER A 214 -21.39 7.34 27.68
N ILE A 215 -21.75 6.12 28.09
CA ILE A 215 -20.83 4.96 28.10
C ILE A 215 -20.53 4.46 26.68
N GLN A 216 -21.54 4.40 25.80
CA GLN A 216 -21.34 4.02 24.40
C GLN A 216 -20.49 5.07 23.64
N ALA A 217 -20.68 6.37 23.90
CA ALA A 217 -19.86 7.41 23.32
C ALA A 217 -18.40 7.32 23.79
N LEU A 218 -18.16 7.12 25.10
CA LEU A 218 -16.80 6.91 25.62
C LEU A 218 -16.14 5.67 24.98
N PHE A 219 -16.86 4.56 24.87
CA PHE A 219 -16.36 3.36 24.18
C PHE A 219 -16.01 3.63 22.71
N MET A 220 -16.90 4.27 21.95
CA MET A 220 -16.65 4.57 20.53
C MET A 220 -15.52 5.58 20.32
N ASN A 221 -15.35 6.53 21.24
CA ASN A 221 -14.25 7.51 21.21
C ASN A 221 -12.90 6.86 21.50
N VAL A 222 -12.85 5.75 22.25
CA VAL A 222 -11.63 4.93 22.43
C VAL A 222 -11.44 3.96 21.25
N GLU A 223 -12.50 3.29 20.79
CA GLU A 223 -12.38 2.23 19.77
C GLU A 223 -12.00 2.77 18.39
N LYS A 224 -12.63 3.86 17.91
CA LYS A 224 -12.38 4.39 16.56
C LYS A 224 -10.91 4.79 16.34
N PRO A 225 -10.26 5.59 17.22
CA PRO A 225 -8.84 5.89 17.07
C PRO A 225 -7.96 4.66 17.29
N ALA A 226 -8.31 3.73 18.19
CA ALA A 226 -7.54 2.50 18.39
C ALA A 226 -7.50 1.59 17.16
N ILE A 227 -8.59 1.54 16.37
CA ILE A 227 -8.61 0.87 15.06
C ILE A 227 -7.66 1.56 14.09
N VAL A 228 -7.81 2.88 13.90
CA VAL A 228 -7.01 3.65 12.92
C VAL A 228 -5.52 3.62 13.27
N GLU A 229 -5.16 3.86 14.54
CA GLU A 229 -3.78 3.88 15.01
C GLU A 229 -3.13 2.50 14.99
N THR A 230 -3.90 1.42 15.20
CA THR A 230 -3.42 0.04 14.94
C THR A 230 -3.08 -0.15 13.46
N VAL A 231 -3.97 0.29 12.56
CA VAL A 231 -3.78 0.13 11.10
C VAL A 231 -2.55 0.91 10.64
N GLN A 232 -2.37 2.14 11.12
CA GLN A 232 -1.18 2.95 10.87
C GLN A 232 0.10 2.28 11.41
N CYS A 233 0.06 1.72 12.63
CA CYS A 233 1.16 0.94 13.23
C CYS A 233 1.62 -0.24 12.35
N LEU A 234 0.67 -0.92 11.70
CA LEU A 234 0.97 -2.03 10.80
C LEU A 234 1.50 -1.53 9.45
N MET A 235 0.91 -0.47 8.90
CA MET A 235 1.34 0.16 7.64
C MET A 235 2.75 0.77 7.73
N GLU A 236 3.22 1.18 8.91
CA GLU A 236 4.59 1.69 9.13
C GLU A 236 5.68 0.57 9.14
N LYS A 237 5.29 -0.71 9.03
CA LYS A 237 6.19 -1.89 9.10
C LYS A 237 6.38 -2.59 7.75
N GLY A 238 7.08 -3.72 7.70
CA GLY A 238 7.17 -4.55 6.48
C GLY A 238 7.69 -3.80 5.26
N SER A 239 8.72 -2.98 5.49
CA SER A 239 9.32 -2.03 4.55
C SER A 239 10.71 -1.58 5.06
N ASP A 240 11.52 -0.98 4.20
CA ASP A 240 12.95 -0.73 4.43
C ASP A 240 13.25 0.63 5.13
N ASP A 241 14.51 1.11 5.09
CA ASP A 241 14.92 2.38 5.73
C ASP A 241 14.26 3.65 5.13
N ARG A 242 13.66 3.57 3.94
CA ARG A 242 12.85 4.66 3.36
C ARG A 242 11.48 4.80 4.09
N SER A 243 11.13 3.86 4.97
CA SER A 243 9.97 3.85 5.88
C SER A 243 10.31 4.26 7.33
N VAL A 244 11.36 5.04 7.56
CA VAL A 244 11.62 5.64 8.89
C VAL A 244 10.83 6.95 9.03
N PHE A 245 9.69 6.88 9.70
CA PHE A 245 8.81 8.01 10.01
C PHE A 245 9.26 8.75 11.28
N LYS A 246 9.14 10.09 11.28
CA LYS A 246 9.59 10.99 12.36
C LYS A 246 8.65 12.19 12.54
N GLY A 247 8.76 12.82 13.71
CA GLY A 247 7.97 14.00 14.10
C GLY A 247 6.49 13.67 14.38
N GLU A 248 5.75 14.67 14.85
CA GLU A 248 4.32 14.56 15.17
C GLU A 248 3.48 14.18 13.94
N GLU A 249 3.82 14.73 12.76
CA GLU A 249 3.17 14.38 11.48
C GLU A 249 3.51 12.96 10.98
N ARG A 250 4.40 12.22 11.65
CA ARG A 250 4.87 10.86 11.31
C ARG A 250 5.23 10.72 9.82
N VAL A 251 6.18 11.55 9.38
CA VAL A 251 6.64 11.60 7.99
C VAL A 251 8.04 11.04 7.79
N ASN A 252 8.30 10.46 6.63
CA ASN A 252 9.62 10.04 6.16
C ASN A 252 10.38 11.20 5.47
N LYS A 253 11.53 10.89 4.87
CA LYS A 253 12.36 11.82 4.08
C LYS A 253 11.74 12.32 2.75
N TYR A 254 10.49 11.91 2.45
CA TYR A 254 9.67 12.36 1.32
C TYR A 254 8.48 13.21 1.80
N HIS A 255 8.45 13.57 3.09
CA HIS A 255 7.33 14.23 3.76
C HIS A 255 5.98 13.45 3.68
N THR A 256 6.02 12.15 3.32
CA THR A 256 4.87 11.24 3.29
C THR A 256 4.87 10.30 4.48
N GLY A 257 3.70 9.76 4.80
CA GLY A 257 3.46 8.90 5.96
C GLY A 257 2.18 8.09 5.83
N MET A 258 1.91 7.20 6.78
CA MET A 258 0.75 6.28 6.76
C MET A 258 -0.56 6.92 7.26
N ILE A 259 -0.58 8.25 7.36
CA ILE A 259 -1.67 9.11 7.84
C ILE A 259 -2.13 9.99 6.68
N PRO A 260 -3.43 10.30 6.51
CA PRO A 260 -3.89 11.19 5.45
C PRO A 260 -3.44 12.62 5.70
N LYS A 261 -3.12 13.36 4.63
CA LYS A 261 -2.72 14.76 4.76
C LYS A 261 -3.92 15.67 5.04
N PRO A 262 -3.76 16.75 5.82
CA PRO A 262 -4.78 17.78 5.97
C PRO A 262 -5.19 18.34 4.60
N ALA A 263 -6.48 18.64 4.42
CA ALA A 263 -7.02 19.15 3.15
C ALA A 263 -6.41 20.49 2.68
N SER A 264 -5.71 21.20 3.57
CA SER A 264 -4.91 22.40 3.25
C SER A 264 -3.53 22.10 2.62
N THR A 265 -3.11 20.84 2.54
CA THR A 265 -1.83 20.43 1.94
C THR A 265 -2.01 20.16 0.45
N ILE A 266 -1.41 20.97 -0.42
CA ILE A 266 -1.52 20.78 -1.88
C ILE A 266 -0.63 19.61 -2.30
N HIS A 267 -1.21 18.54 -2.86
CA HIS A 267 -0.46 17.37 -3.32
C HIS A 267 -0.25 17.39 -4.84
N ARG A 268 1.02 17.41 -5.24
CA ARG A 268 1.52 17.22 -6.61
C ARG A 268 2.78 16.32 -6.65
N GLY A 269 2.95 15.46 -5.63
CA GLY A 269 4.15 14.64 -5.40
C GLY A 269 4.09 13.18 -5.87
N SER A 270 2.99 12.78 -6.52
CA SER A 270 2.65 11.42 -6.98
C SER A 270 3.56 10.83 -8.08
N CYS A 271 4.78 11.35 -8.26
CA CYS A 271 5.85 10.77 -9.06
C CYS A 271 7.05 10.29 -8.20
N THR A 272 6.89 10.25 -6.87
CA THR A 272 7.90 9.78 -5.90
C THR A 272 7.29 8.87 -4.83
N SER A 273 6.34 9.38 -4.06
CA SER A 273 5.69 8.73 -2.92
C SER A 273 4.39 9.47 -2.62
N SER A 274 3.43 8.82 -1.95
CA SER A 274 2.20 9.47 -1.49
C SER A 274 1.83 9.01 -0.07
N SER A 275 1.00 9.82 0.60
CA SER A 275 0.20 9.43 1.76
C SER A 275 -1.19 8.98 1.30
N PRO A 276 -1.91 8.10 2.03
CA PRO A 276 -3.26 7.71 1.68
C PRO A 276 -4.21 8.90 1.67
N THR A 277 -5.24 8.85 0.82
CA THR A 277 -6.45 9.69 0.98
C THR A 277 -7.25 9.22 2.21
N PRO A 278 -8.21 10.01 2.72
CA PRO A 278 -9.09 9.57 3.80
C PRO A 278 -9.85 8.27 3.46
N SER A 279 -10.36 8.13 2.24
CA SER A 279 -11.07 6.93 1.78
C SER A 279 -10.12 5.74 1.54
N ALA A 280 -8.89 5.97 1.06
CA ALA A 280 -7.86 4.93 1.02
C ALA A 280 -7.42 4.45 2.43
N GLN A 281 -7.48 5.32 3.45
CA GLN A 281 -7.30 4.92 4.85
C GLN A 281 -8.47 4.05 5.33
N GLU A 282 -9.71 4.41 5.01
CA GLU A 282 -10.90 3.61 5.31
C GLU A 282 -10.85 2.23 4.62
N ALA A 283 -10.34 2.14 3.39
CA ALA A 283 -10.12 0.88 2.69
C ALA A 283 -9.10 -0.03 3.40
N ALA A 284 -7.99 0.53 3.91
CA ALA A 284 -7.05 -0.22 4.75
C ALA A 284 -7.68 -0.65 6.09
N VAL A 285 -8.50 0.20 6.71
CA VAL A 285 -9.25 -0.17 7.93
C VAL A 285 -10.24 -1.31 7.67
N ALA A 286 -10.97 -1.29 6.56
CA ALA A 286 -11.85 -2.38 6.16
C ALA A 286 -11.08 -3.69 5.92
N MET A 287 -9.91 -3.63 5.26
CA MET A 287 -9.03 -4.79 5.10
C MET A 287 -8.54 -5.33 6.45
N ALA A 288 -8.15 -4.46 7.39
CA ALA A 288 -7.75 -4.87 8.73
C ALA A 288 -8.90 -5.53 9.52
N GLN A 289 -10.12 -5.00 9.43
CA GLN A 289 -11.30 -5.61 10.05
C GLN A 289 -11.59 -7.01 9.48
N ARG A 290 -11.42 -7.23 8.17
CA ARG A 290 -11.53 -8.55 7.54
C ARG A 290 -10.45 -9.50 8.07
N MET A 291 -9.18 -9.06 8.09
CA MET A 291 -8.03 -9.79 8.63
C MET A 291 -8.22 -10.18 10.11
N TRP A 292 -8.80 -9.31 10.95
CA TRP A 292 -9.11 -9.60 12.35
C TRP A 292 -10.33 -10.51 12.54
N SER A 293 -11.26 -10.52 11.60
CA SER A 293 -12.46 -11.38 11.63
C SER A 293 -12.18 -12.81 11.18
N ALA A 294 -11.17 -13.01 10.31
CA ALA A 294 -10.67 -14.30 9.88
C ALA A 294 -9.23 -14.54 10.39
N PRO A 295 -9.04 -14.93 11.66
CA PRO A 295 -7.71 -15.21 12.21
C PRO A 295 -7.13 -16.52 11.66
N GLY A 296 -5.99 -16.45 10.98
CA GLY A 296 -5.27 -17.64 10.52
C GLY A 296 -4.34 -17.40 9.32
N TYR A 297 -3.35 -18.26 9.19
CA TYR A 297 -2.38 -18.23 8.08
C TYR A 297 -3.07 -18.31 6.70
N SER A 298 -4.07 -19.18 6.55
CA SER A 298 -4.77 -19.40 5.28
C SER A 298 -5.60 -18.19 4.85
N SER A 299 -6.22 -17.46 5.78
CA SER A 299 -6.97 -16.24 5.48
C SER A 299 -6.04 -15.08 5.13
N ASP A 300 -4.87 -14.98 5.77
CA ASP A 300 -3.88 -13.96 5.44
C ASP A 300 -3.29 -14.18 4.03
N THR A 301 -3.10 -15.43 3.59
CA THR A 301 -2.78 -15.74 2.18
C THR A 301 -3.95 -15.41 1.25
N GLN A 302 -5.20 -15.70 1.62
CA GLN A 302 -6.37 -15.42 0.78
C GLN A 302 -6.57 -13.91 0.56
N LEU A 303 -6.34 -13.07 1.57
CA LEU A 303 -6.45 -11.61 1.44
C LEU A 303 -5.34 -11.02 0.55
N MET A 304 -4.12 -11.56 0.61
CA MET A 304 -3.04 -11.17 -0.31
C MET A 304 -3.32 -11.64 -1.75
N HIS A 305 -3.89 -12.84 -1.90
CA HIS A 305 -4.28 -13.38 -3.21
C HIS A 305 -5.39 -12.55 -3.87
N GLU A 306 -6.44 -12.17 -3.14
CA GLU A 306 -7.52 -11.29 -3.63
C GLU A 306 -6.98 -9.93 -4.10
N VAL A 307 -6.02 -9.36 -3.36
CA VAL A 307 -5.33 -8.13 -3.76
C VAL A 307 -4.59 -8.31 -5.08
N CYS A 308 -3.84 -9.42 -5.23
CA CYS A 308 -3.13 -9.73 -6.46
C CYS A 308 -4.09 -9.97 -7.64
N GLU A 309 -5.18 -10.72 -7.46
CA GLU A 309 -6.22 -10.95 -8.47
C GLU A 309 -6.87 -9.63 -8.93
N ARG A 310 -7.21 -8.74 -8.00
CA ARG A 310 -7.82 -7.44 -8.34
C ARG A 310 -6.84 -6.53 -9.09
N VAL A 311 -5.57 -6.47 -8.69
CA VAL A 311 -4.53 -5.73 -9.42
C VAL A 311 -4.31 -6.31 -10.83
N VAL A 312 -4.28 -7.64 -10.98
CA VAL A 312 -4.24 -8.31 -12.30
C VAL A 312 -5.47 -7.93 -13.14
N SER A 313 -6.67 -7.93 -12.56
CA SER A 313 -7.90 -7.59 -13.29
C SER A 313 -7.96 -6.14 -13.80
N LEU A 314 -7.20 -5.23 -13.16
CA LEU A 314 -7.12 -3.81 -13.55
C LEU A 314 -5.97 -3.53 -14.53
N LEU A 315 -4.87 -4.28 -14.46
CA LEU A 315 -3.64 -4.02 -15.21
C LEU A 315 -3.32 -5.03 -16.32
N ALA A 316 -3.93 -6.22 -16.29
CA ALA A 316 -3.69 -7.31 -17.23
C ALA A 316 -4.96 -8.16 -17.56
N PRO A 317 -6.16 -7.57 -17.75
CA PRO A 317 -7.42 -8.32 -17.85
C PRO A 317 -7.47 -9.35 -19.00
N ASP A 318 -6.83 -9.05 -20.13
CA ASP A 318 -6.86 -9.88 -21.35
C ASP A 318 -5.61 -10.78 -21.51
N VAL A 319 -4.80 -10.95 -20.45
CA VAL A 319 -3.57 -11.76 -20.48
C VAL A 319 -3.84 -13.15 -19.90
N ASP A 320 -3.68 -14.19 -20.72
CA ASP A 320 -4.01 -15.56 -20.32
C ASP A 320 -3.18 -16.04 -19.11
N GLY A 321 -3.89 -16.58 -18.11
CA GLY A 321 -3.33 -17.05 -16.84
C GLY A 321 -2.50 -16.03 -16.05
N ALA A 322 -2.66 -14.72 -16.27
CA ALA A 322 -1.81 -13.71 -15.65
C ALA A 322 -1.85 -13.74 -14.11
N MET A 323 -0.68 -13.54 -13.48
CA MET A 323 -0.52 -13.52 -12.03
C MET A 323 0.41 -12.41 -11.57
N MET A 324 0.27 -12.04 -10.30
CA MET A 324 1.10 -11.07 -9.61
C MET A 324 1.76 -11.71 -8.39
N VAL A 325 3.05 -11.39 -8.17
CA VAL A 325 3.72 -11.59 -6.87
C VAL A 325 3.90 -10.22 -6.22
N ALA A 326 3.27 -10.01 -5.07
CA ALA A 326 3.39 -8.76 -4.31
C ALA A 326 4.82 -8.60 -3.75
N HIS A 327 5.37 -7.40 -3.82
CA HIS A 327 6.72 -7.08 -3.36
C HIS A 327 6.72 -5.79 -2.52
N PRO A 328 7.56 -5.67 -1.48
CA PRO A 328 7.58 -4.49 -0.62
C PRO A 328 7.76 -3.17 -1.38
N SER A 329 8.55 -3.12 -2.45
CA SER A 329 8.62 -1.98 -3.37
C SER A 329 8.99 -2.43 -4.79
N GLY A 330 8.91 -1.51 -5.76
CA GLY A 330 9.39 -1.76 -7.12
C GLY A 330 10.90 -2.06 -7.21
N THR A 331 11.69 -1.72 -6.20
CA THR A 331 13.12 -2.11 -6.13
C THR A 331 13.30 -3.54 -5.62
N ASP A 332 12.41 -4.03 -4.76
CA ASP A 332 12.39 -5.44 -4.35
C ASP A 332 11.90 -6.33 -5.51
N ALA A 333 11.01 -5.79 -6.36
CA ALA A 333 10.41 -6.47 -7.51
C ALA A 333 11.44 -6.97 -8.55
N GLU A 334 12.63 -6.36 -8.62
CA GLU A 334 13.76 -6.80 -9.47
C GLU A 334 14.22 -8.23 -9.16
N ASN A 335 13.90 -8.76 -7.96
CA ASN A 335 14.30 -10.10 -7.51
C ASN A 335 13.77 -11.21 -8.43
N PHE A 336 12.54 -11.09 -8.93
CA PHE A 336 11.91 -12.15 -9.74
C PHE A 336 12.44 -12.25 -11.18
N PRO A 337 12.56 -11.15 -11.96
CA PRO A 337 13.22 -11.18 -13.26
C PRO A 337 14.66 -11.66 -13.18
N LEU A 338 15.40 -11.26 -12.14
CA LEU A 338 16.77 -11.71 -11.89
C LEU A 338 16.84 -13.22 -11.62
N ILE A 339 15.97 -13.75 -10.74
CA ILE A 339 15.88 -15.19 -10.47
C ILE A 339 15.55 -15.98 -11.75
N HIS A 340 14.63 -15.49 -12.59
CA HIS A 340 14.31 -16.12 -13.88
C HIS A 340 15.52 -16.13 -14.84
N ALA A 341 16.26 -15.02 -14.92
CA ALA A 341 17.48 -14.95 -15.74
C ALA A 341 18.59 -15.89 -15.23
N ILE A 342 18.71 -16.06 -13.91
CA ILE A 342 19.62 -17.04 -13.29
C ILE A 342 19.21 -18.47 -13.67
N MET A 343 17.92 -18.81 -13.56
CA MET A 343 17.39 -20.13 -13.97
C MET A 343 17.70 -20.42 -15.44
N LYS A 344 17.37 -19.50 -16.36
CA LYS A 344 17.64 -19.62 -17.79
C LYS A 344 19.13 -19.75 -18.10
N SER A 345 19.98 -18.93 -17.50
CA SER A 345 21.42 -19.00 -17.73
C SER A 345 22.04 -20.31 -17.22
N ARG A 346 21.58 -20.81 -16.07
CA ARG A 346 21.98 -22.13 -15.55
C ARG A 346 21.54 -23.25 -16.48
N GLU A 347 20.30 -23.22 -16.99
CA GLU A 347 19.80 -24.20 -17.94
C GLU A 347 20.64 -24.24 -19.23
N LEU A 348 20.99 -23.08 -19.78
CA LEU A 348 21.90 -22.95 -20.92
C LEU A 348 23.32 -23.46 -20.61
N ALA A 349 23.85 -23.17 -19.42
CA ALA A 349 25.16 -23.66 -18.99
C ALA A 349 25.20 -25.18 -18.82
N ILE A 350 24.11 -25.79 -18.32
CA ILE A 350 23.94 -27.25 -18.26
C ILE A 350 23.95 -27.85 -19.68
N LYS A 351 23.13 -27.29 -20.60
CA LYS A 351 23.05 -27.74 -22.01
C LYS A 351 24.43 -27.69 -22.68
N HIS A 352 25.11 -26.55 -22.63
CA HIS A 352 26.42 -26.32 -23.26
C HIS A 352 27.54 -27.21 -22.68
N ASN A 353 27.55 -27.45 -21.36
CA ASN A 353 28.53 -28.36 -20.74
C ASN A 353 28.26 -29.83 -21.12
N ASN A 354 26.99 -30.24 -21.21
CA ASN A 354 26.62 -31.58 -21.68
C ASN A 354 27.00 -31.78 -23.15
N GLU A 355 26.75 -30.81 -24.01
CA GLU A 355 27.12 -30.84 -25.43
C GLU A 355 28.64 -30.91 -25.63
N ARG A 356 29.41 -30.05 -24.94
CA ARG A 356 30.88 -30.11 -24.93
C ARG A 356 31.40 -31.46 -24.46
N THR A 357 30.80 -32.03 -23.42
CA THR A 357 31.17 -33.35 -22.89
C THR A 357 30.83 -34.48 -23.86
N ALA A 358 29.72 -34.38 -24.59
CA ALA A 358 29.35 -35.34 -25.64
C ALA A 358 30.31 -35.27 -26.84
N VAL A 359 30.65 -34.07 -27.31
CA VAL A 359 31.63 -33.85 -28.40
C VAL A 359 33.04 -34.35 -28.03
N GLN A 360 33.39 -34.40 -26.74
CA GLN A 360 34.67 -34.91 -26.26
C GLN A 360 34.68 -36.41 -25.92
N ARG A 361 33.54 -37.13 -25.92
CA ARG A 361 33.48 -38.57 -25.59
C ARG A 361 33.37 -39.45 -26.82
N GLY A 362 34.53 -39.93 -27.28
CA GLY A 362 34.61 -41.09 -28.17
C GLY A 362 34.58 -42.45 -27.45
N GLU A 363 34.60 -42.48 -26.11
CA GLU A 363 34.68 -43.69 -25.29
C GLU A 363 33.79 -43.59 -24.02
N ASP A 364 33.49 -44.76 -23.44
CA ASP A 364 32.54 -44.94 -22.35
C ASP A 364 32.91 -44.20 -21.05
N ARG A 365 31.90 -43.56 -20.44
CA ARG A 365 31.86 -43.28 -19.00
C ARG A 365 30.45 -43.55 -18.48
N PRO A 366 30.29 -44.11 -17.26
CA PRO A 366 28.98 -44.37 -16.69
C PRO A 366 28.18 -43.07 -16.46
N GLN A 367 26.85 -43.19 -16.52
CA GLN A 367 25.93 -42.12 -16.11
C GLN A 367 25.92 -42.02 -14.58
N GLY A 368 26.16 -40.83 -14.02
CA GLY A 368 25.96 -40.56 -12.59
C GLY A 368 26.81 -39.44 -11.98
N GLU A 369 28.01 -39.17 -12.50
CA GLU A 369 28.93 -38.21 -11.88
C GLU A 369 28.61 -36.75 -12.26
N LEU A 370 27.72 -36.13 -11.48
CA LEU A 370 27.45 -34.70 -11.45
C LEU A 370 28.53 -33.96 -10.62
N THR A 371 29.70 -33.74 -11.20
CA THR A 371 30.69 -32.77 -10.68
C THR A 371 30.53 -31.43 -11.39
N ASP A 372 30.63 -30.34 -10.63
CA ASP A 372 30.44 -28.94 -11.05
C ASP A 372 29.00 -28.56 -11.47
N ASN A 373 28.17 -28.23 -10.46
CA ASN A 373 26.89 -27.56 -10.65
C ASN A 373 27.13 -26.19 -11.35
N PRO A 374 26.74 -26.00 -12.62
CA PRO A 374 27.27 -24.91 -13.41
C PRO A 374 26.70 -23.55 -12.98
N ARG A 375 27.60 -22.63 -12.63
CA ARG A 375 27.28 -21.24 -12.30
C ARG A 375 26.88 -20.51 -13.59
N GLY A 376 25.69 -19.93 -13.62
CA GLY A 376 25.23 -19.10 -14.75
C GLY A 376 26.01 -17.78 -14.86
N SER A 377 25.66 -16.97 -15.86
CA SER A 377 26.12 -15.59 -16.00
C SER A 377 24.96 -14.72 -16.49
N VAL A 378 24.68 -13.64 -15.77
CA VAL A 378 23.62 -12.67 -16.07
C VAL A 378 24.23 -11.27 -16.10
N THR A 379 23.89 -10.47 -17.10
CA THR A 379 24.13 -9.02 -17.06
C THR A 379 22.80 -8.29 -17.14
N SER A 380 22.53 -7.43 -16.16
CA SER A 380 21.35 -6.56 -16.19
C SER A 380 21.72 -5.22 -16.84
N ILE A 381 21.06 -4.87 -17.94
CA ILE A 381 21.17 -3.55 -18.57
C ILE A 381 20.12 -2.65 -17.92
N VAL A 382 20.55 -1.79 -17.00
CA VAL A 382 19.67 -0.89 -16.22
C VAL A 382 19.60 0.44 -16.95
N VAL A 383 18.47 0.69 -17.60
CA VAL A 383 18.25 1.88 -18.43
C VAL A 383 17.74 3.07 -17.62
N ALA A 384 17.94 4.28 -18.14
CA ALA A 384 17.63 5.52 -17.43
C ALA A 384 18.28 5.61 -16.04
N ALA A 385 19.56 5.21 -15.95
CA ALA A 385 20.36 5.29 -14.73
C ALA A 385 20.34 6.71 -14.14
N GLY A 386 20.25 6.80 -12.81
CA GLY A 386 19.94 8.04 -12.07
C GLY A 386 18.46 8.42 -12.03
N GLU A 387 17.65 8.02 -13.00
CA GLU A 387 16.21 8.31 -13.07
C GLU A 387 15.28 7.14 -12.71
N VAL A 388 15.78 5.91 -12.62
CA VAL A 388 15.11 4.75 -12.01
C VAL A 388 15.25 4.72 -10.47
N GLY A 389 14.77 3.67 -9.81
CA GLY A 389 14.94 3.49 -8.37
C GLY A 389 16.41 3.57 -7.95
N SER A 390 16.73 4.30 -6.87
CA SER A 390 18.12 4.51 -6.42
C SER A 390 18.80 3.26 -5.85
N GLY A 391 18.08 2.14 -5.80
CA GLY A 391 18.59 0.81 -5.45
C GLY A 391 18.47 -0.21 -6.59
N THR A 392 17.96 0.19 -7.76
CA THR A 392 17.67 -0.73 -8.88
C THR A 392 18.94 -1.41 -9.36
N ALA A 393 20.04 -0.68 -9.57
CA ALA A 393 21.32 -1.27 -9.96
C ALA A 393 21.79 -2.37 -8.97
N GLN A 394 21.76 -2.09 -7.67
CA GLN A 394 22.15 -3.07 -6.64
C GLN A 394 21.20 -4.27 -6.61
N ALA A 395 19.89 -4.05 -6.74
CA ALA A 395 18.90 -5.13 -6.79
C ALA A 395 19.08 -6.03 -8.02
N CYS A 396 19.32 -5.43 -9.20
CA CYS A 396 19.61 -6.13 -10.46
C CYS A 396 21.00 -6.83 -10.48
N GLU A 397 21.91 -6.49 -9.56
CA GLU A 397 23.16 -7.22 -9.30
C GLU A 397 23.00 -8.30 -8.20
N GLY A 398 21.83 -8.43 -7.58
CA GLY A 398 21.61 -9.33 -6.45
C GLY A 398 22.35 -8.89 -5.18
N ARG A 399 22.29 -7.60 -4.82
CA ARG A 399 22.84 -7.01 -3.59
C ARG A 399 21.75 -6.37 -2.73
N TYR A 400 22.02 -6.19 -1.44
CA TYR A 400 21.15 -5.40 -0.56
C TYR A 400 21.28 -3.90 -0.89
N PHE A 401 20.15 -3.26 -1.22
CA PHE A 401 20.11 -1.83 -1.60
C PHE A 401 19.66 -0.89 -0.46
N SER A 402 19.37 -1.43 0.73
CA SER A 402 18.96 -0.69 1.93
C SER A 402 19.66 -1.27 3.16
N SER A 403 19.79 -0.46 4.21
CA SER A 403 20.35 -0.86 5.52
C SER A 403 19.41 -1.74 6.36
N ARG A 404 18.15 -1.92 5.93
CA ARG A 404 17.11 -2.65 6.64
C ARG A 404 16.29 -3.50 5.67
N ILE A 405 16.10 -4.78 5.96
CA ILE A 405 15.25 -5.66 5.13
C ILE A 405 13.76 -5.57 5.54
N PRO A 406 12.80 -5.68 4.59
CA PRO A 406 11.37 -5.62 4.88
C PRO A 406 10.87 -6.74 5.82
N ILE A 407 11.41 -7.95 5.67
CA ILE A 407 11.02 -9.13 6.47
C ILE A 407 12.02 -9.35 7.61
N GLY A 408 11.54 -9.69 8.81
CA GLY A 408 12.37 -9.83 10.02
C GLY A 408 12.89 -8.50 10.60
N GLY A 409 13.05 -7.46 9.79
CA GLY A 409 13.43 -6.11 10.22
C GLY A 409 14.90 -5.94 10.61
N SER A 410 15.73 -6.96 10.36
CA SER A 410 17.16 -6.97 10.63
C SER A 410 17.90 -5.83 9.91
N GLN A 411 18.99 -5.36 10.53
CA GLN A 411 19.98 -4.54 9.84
C GLN A 411 20.84 -5.43 8.94
N VAL A 412 21.17 -4.91 7.75
CA VAL A 412 22.08 -5.54 6.78
C VAL A 412 23.08 -4.51 6.26
N GLU A 413 24.24 -4.96 5.81
CA GLU A 413 25.25 -4.08 5.23
C GLU A 413 24.86 -3.71 3.79
N MET A 414 24.75 -2.41 3.49
CA MET A 414 24.40 -1.95 2.15
C MET A 414 25.45 -2.36 1.12
N SER A 415 25.00 -2.75 -0.08
CA SER A 415 25.81 -3.31 -1.18
C SER A 415 26.51 -4.64 -0.88
N SER A 416 26.28 -5.26 0.30
CA SER A 416 26.65 -6.67 0.49
C SER A 416 25.80 -7.58 -0.39
N GLU A 417 26.36 -8.73 -0.76
CA GLU A 417 25.70 -9.69 -1.67
C GLU A 417 24.48 -10.33 -1.01
N LEU A 418 23.38 -10.49 -1.78
CA LEU A 418 22.29 -11.36 -1.35
C LEU A 418 22.83 -12.79 -1.25
N PRO A 419 22.76 -13.44 -0.08
CA PRO A 419 23.29 -14.78 0.10
C PRO A 419 22.74 -15.74 -0.95
N THR A 420 23.63 -16.55 -1.51
CA THR A 420 23.36 -17.62 -2.50
C THR A 420 23.02 -17.21 -3.95
N LEU A 421 22.54 -16.01 -4.28
CA LEU A 421 22.35 -15.66 -5.71
C LEU A 421 23.69 -15.66 -6.46
N HIS A 422 24.73 -15.09 -5.84
CA HIS A 422 26.09 -15.05 -6.37
C HIS A 422 26.77 -16.43 -6.40
N THR A 423 26.23 -17.48 -5.75
CA THR A 423 26.73 -18.85 -5.94
C THR A 423 26.08 -19.53 -7.15
N LEU A 424 24.83 -19.18 -7.48
CA LEU A 424 24.09 -19.71 -8.63
C LEU A 424 24.50 -19.07 -9.96
N ALA A 425 24.87 -17.79 -9.98
CA ALA A 425 25.33 -17.08 -11.17
C ALA A 425 26.44 -16.06 -10.89
N ARG A 426 27.16 -15.65 -11.94
CA ARG A 426 27.89 -14.37 -11.99
C ARG A 426 26.89 -13.28 -12.38
N LEU A 427 26.81 -12.22 -11.59
CA LEU A 427 25.86 -11.12 -11.79
C LEU A 427 26.66 -9.84 -12.05
N ASP A 428 26.43 -9.22 -13.20
CA ASP A 428 27.01 -7.93 -13.57
C ASP A 428 25.89 -6.92 -13.90
N VAL A 429 26.15 -5.62 -13.76
CA VAL A 429 25.18 -4.57 -14.14
C VAL A 429 25.88 -3.52 -15.02
N HIS A 430 25.19 -3.09 -16.08
CA HIS A 430 25.56 -1.91 -16.85
C HIS A 430 24.47 -0.84 -16.68
N GLU A 431 24.82 0.25 -16.00
CA GLU A 431 23.95 1.43 -15.84
C GLU A 431 24.06 2.34 -17.06
N MET A 432 22.94 2.55 -17.75
CA MET A 432 22.87 3.32 -18.99
C MET A 432 22.23 4.69 -18.74
N VAL A 433 23.05 5.76 -18.76
CA VAL A 433 22.60 7.14 -18.55
C VAL A 433 21.97 7.70 -19.83
N CYS A 434 20.64 7.79 -19.85
CA CYS A 434 19.86 8.21 -21.01
C CYS A 434 20.08 9.67 -21.44
N ARG A 435 20.28 10.59 -20.49
CA ARG A 435 20.49 12.02 -20.79
C ARG A 435 21.94 12.33 -21.17
N CYS A 436 22.12 13.30 -22.06
CA CYS A 436 23.41 13.92 -22.35
C CYS A 436 23.65 15.17 -21.48
N GLU A 437 24.90 15.63 -21.43
CA GLU A 437 25.33 16.81 -20.67
C GLU A 437 24.73 18.13 -21.18
N LYS A 438 24.20 18.15 -22.41
CA LYS A 438 23.66 19.38 -23.02
C LYS A 438 22.18 19.57 -22.67
N VAL A 439 21.90 20.40 -21.67
CA VAL A 439 20.54 20.75 -21.19
C VAL A 439 19.75 19.53 -20.67
N GLY A 440 20.41 18.37 -20.52
CA GLY A 440 19.78 17.11 -20.17
C GLY A 440 18.97 16.46 -21.29
N MET A 441 19.14 16.78 -22.58
CA MET A 441 18.39 16.10 -23.66
C MET A 441 18.63 14.57 -23.64
N LEU A 442 17.66 13.77 -24.10
CA LEU A 442 17.88 12.35 -24.42
C LEU A 442 19.04 12.20 -25.42
N ARG A 443 19.84 11.14 -25.29
CA ARG A 443 20.91 10.82 -26.25
C ARG A 443 20.31 10.27 -27.55
N ASN A 444 20.53 10.97 -28.66
CA ASN A 444 20.03 10.58 -30.01
C ASN A 444 20.44 9.15 -30.46
N ASN A 445 21.46 8.56 -29.84
CA ASN A 445 21.96 7.21 -30.11
C ASN A 445 21.72 6.23 -28.96
N TYR A 446 20.82 6.53 -28.02
CA TYR A 446 20.66 5.76 -26.78
C TYR A 446 20.34 4.28 -27.02
N ASP A 447 19.38 3.98 -27.90
CA ASP A 447 19.01 2.62 -28.26
C ASP A 447 20.20 1.84 -28.84
N ALA A 448 20.99 2.47 -29.72
CA ALA A 448 22.20 1.85 -30.26
C ALA A 448 23.24 1.54 -29.16
N MET A 449 23.39 2.42 -28.15
CA MET A 449 24.25 2.15 -26.99
C MET A 449 23.72 0.99 -26.12
N VAL A 450 22.41 0.90 -25.93
CA VAL A 450 21.77 -0.20 -25.18
C VAL A 450 21.92 -1.52 -25.94
N ALA A 451 21.69 -1.53 -27.25
CA ALA A 451 21.87 -2.69 -28.11
C ALA A 451 23.33 -3.14 -28.19
N GLU A 452 24.30 -2.22 -28.28
CA GLU A 452 25.73 -2.53 -28.23
C GLU A 452 26.13 -3.17 -26.89
N ALA A 453 25.69 -2.60 -25.76
CA ALA A 453 25.97 -3.15 -24.43
C ALA A 453 25.34 -4.55 -24.22
N ALA A 454 24.11 -4.77 -24.69
CA ALA A 454 23.44 -6.07 -24.66
C ALA A 454 24.16 -7.10 -25.56
N ARG A 455 24.48 -6.72 -26.80
CA ARG A 455 25.25 -7.56 -27.76
C ARG A 455 26.62 -7.94 -27.21
N ALA A 456 27.35 -7.01 -26.59
CA ALA A 456 28.65 -7.27 -25.99
C ALA A 456 28.56 -8.32 -24.87
N ALA A 457 27.54 -8.22 -24.00
CA ALA A 457 27.29 -9.23 -22.98
C ALA A 457 26.91 -10.59 -23.59
N LEU A 458 25.96 -10.62 -24.53
CA LEU A 458 25.41 -11.86 -25.11
C LEU A 458 26.41 -12.61 -26.00
N HIS A 459 27.37 -11.92 -26.63
CA HIS A 459 28.46 -12.54 -27.37
C HIS A 459 29.62 -13.06 -26.50
N SER A 460 29.73 -12.61 -25.24
CA SER A 460 30.87 -12.97 -24.37
C SER A 460 30.86 -14.44 -23.89
N ASP A 461 29.68 -15.04 -23.75
CA ASP A 461 29.47 -16.43 -23.33
C ASP A 461 28.08 -16.90 -23.84
N PRO A 462 27.95 -18.03 -24.56
CA PRO A 462 26.67 -18.52 -25.06
C PRO A 462 25.65 -18.88 -23.96
N ALA A 463 26.10 -19.18 -22.73
CA ALA A 463 25.22 -19.39 -21.60
C ALA A 463 24.78 -18.08 -20.91
N LYS A 464 25.35 -16.93 -21.31
CA LYS A 464 25.01 -15.64 -20.72
C LYS A 464 23.60 -15.20 -21.10
N VAL A 465 22.90 -14.66 -20.12
CA VAL A 465 21.56 -14.07 -20.26
C VAL A 465 21.65 -12.58 -19.96
N VAL A 466 20.86 -11.77 -20.65
CA VAL A 466 20.69 -10.33 -20.36
C VAL A 466 19.31 -10.08 -19.78
N VAL A 467 19.24 -9.35 -18.66
CA VAL A 467 18.00 -8.70 -18.22
C VAL A 467 17.95 -7.32 -18.87
N LEU A 468 17.01 -7.11 -19.78
CA LEU A 468 16.84 -5.88 -20.53
C LEU A 468 15.65 -5.12 -19.98
N HIS A 469 15.92 -3.95 -19.38
CA HIS A 469 14.87 -3.08 -18.88
C HIS A 469 14.39 -2.13 -19.97
N MET A 470 13.08 -1.92 -20.02
CA MET A 470 12.44 -0.76 -20.65
C MET A 470 11.69 0.00 -19.55
N VAL A 471 12.02 1.28 -19.39
CA VAL A 471 11.39 2.16 -18.39
C VAL A 471 10.26 2.89 -19.08
N ALA A 472 9.02 2.66 -18.65
CA ALA A 472 7.83 3.38 -19.11
C ALA A 472 7.49 4.50 -18.12
N GLY A 473 8.08 5.66 -18.38
CA GLY A 473 8.03 6.81 -17.49
C GLY A 473 9.13 6.78 -16.43
N SER A 474 10.27 7.40 -16.74
CA SER A 474 11.35 7.69 -15.77
C SER A 474 10.87 8.59 -14.62
N LYS A 475 11.74 8.95 -13.66
CA LYS A 475 11.45 10.03 -12.69
C LYS A 475 10.94 11.33 -13.34
N THR A 476 11.29 11.61 -14.59
CA THR A 476 10.81 12.76 -15.38
C THR A 476 9.90 12.36 -16.55
N GLY A 477 9.41 11.12 -16.61
CA GLY A 477 8.43 10.66 -17.60
C GLY A 477 8.93 10.26 -18.99
N MET A 478 10.24 10.09 -19.21
CA MET A 478 10.75 9.54 -20.48
C MET A 478 10.47 8.04 -20.60
N THR A 479 10.35 7.53 -21.82
CA THR A 479 10.25 6.09 -22.10
C THR A 479 11.47 5.63 -22.90
N VAL A 480 12.30 4.75 -22.32
CA VAL A 480 13.58 4.32 -22.91
C VAL A 480 13.95 2.87 -22.55
N PRO A 481 14.64 2.12 -23.44
CA PRO A 481 14.90 2.43 -24.85
C PRO A 481 13.59 2.40 -25.65
N SER A 482 13.62 2.59 -26.96
CA SER A 482 12.46 2.24 -27.78
C SER A 482 12.13 0.75 -27.66
N GLU A 483 10.86 0.39 -27.80
CA GLU A 483 10.42 -1.01 -27.85
C GLU A 483 11.00 -1.73 -29.07
N SER A 484 11.23 -1.02 -30.19
CA SER A 484 11.96 -1.55 -31.34
C SER A 484 13.40 -2.00 -31.02
N CYS A 485 14.08 -1.40 -30.03
CA CYS A 485 15.38 -1.88 -29.54
C CYS A 485 15.25 -3.20 -28.75
N VAL A 486 14.11 -3.41 -28.07
CA VAL A 486 13.78 -4.67 -27.38
C VAL A 486 13.48 -5.76 -28.42
N ASP A 487 12.64 -5.46 -29.41
CA ASP A 487 12.32 -6.37 -30.52
C ASP A 487 13.56 -6.83 -31.28
N GLU A 488 14.48 -5.91 -31.63
CA GLU A 488 15.71 -6.21 -32.35
C GLU A 488 16.57 -7.23 -31.59
N LEU A 489 16.78 -7.03 -30.29
CA LEU A 489 17.57 -7.93 -29.43
C LEU A 489 16.86 -9.26 -29.18
N VAL A 490 15.54 -9.26 -29.00
CA VAL A 490 14.73 -10.48 -28.84
C VAL A 490 14.70 -11.31 -30.13
N ALA A 491 14.69 -10.68 -31.30
CA ALA A 491 14.76 -11.35 -32.59
C ALA A 491 16.17 -11.92 -32.89
N GLU A 492 17.23 -11.25 -32.46
CA GLU A 492 18.62 -11.70 -32.66
C GLU A 492 19.02 -12.85 -31.72
N PHE A 493 18.66 -12.78 -30.43
CA PHE A 493 19.17 -13.70 -29.40
C PHE A 493 18.11 -14.61 -28.75
N GLY A 494 16.82 -14.33 -28.95
CA GLY A 494 15.71 -15.12 -28.41
C GLY A 494 15.36 -14.83 -26.94
N LYS A 495 14.10 -15.12 -26.58
CA LYS A 495 13.52 -14.87 -25.24
C LYS A 495 14.10 -15.72 -24.11
N ASP A 496 14.90 -16.75 -24.43
CA ASP A 496 15.68 -17.51 -23.45
C ASP A 496 16.96 -16.77 -23.01
N ARG A 497 17.47 -15.84 -23.84
CA ARG A 497 18.69 -15.08 -23.58
C ARG A 497 18.45 -13.60 -23.30
N VAL A 498 17.33 -13.03 -23.75
CA VAL A 498 16.91 -11.65 -23.46
C VAL A 498 15.65 -11.67 -22.60
N ILE A 499 15.81 -11.42 -21.30
CA ILE A 499 14.72 -11.35 -20.32
C ILE A 499 14.25 -9.90 -20.22
N CYS A 500 13.14 -9.62 -20.88
CA CYS A 500 12.57 -8.28 -20.96
C CYS A 500 11.79 -7.92 -19.68
N VAL A 501 12.02 -6.72 -19.16
CA VAL A 501 11.37 -6.17 -17.96
C VAL A 501 10.85 -4.76 -18.25
N LEU A 502 9.55 -4.54 -18.07
CA LEU A 502 8.95 -3.21 -18.11
C LEU A 502 8.97 -2.59 -16.71
N ASP A 503 9.86 -1.65 -16.44
CA ASP A 503 9.70 -0.76 -15.29
C ASP A 503 8.61 0.27 -15.62
N CYS A 504 7.36 -0.09 -15.30
CA CYS A 504 6.22 0.82 -15.35
C CYS A 504 5.93 1.43 -13.97
N CYS A 505 6.89 1.49 -13.04
CA CYS A 505 6.65 1.89 -11.66
C CYS A 505 6.09 3.31 -11.46
N GLN A 506 6.04 4.18 -12.47
CA GLN A 506 5.25 5.43 -12.41
C GLN A 506 3.74 5.21 -12.56
N MET A 507 3.32 4.17 -13.29
CA MET A 507 1.93 3.82 -13.65
C MET A 507 1.19 4.90 -14.46
N ARG A 508 1.90 5.69 -15.29
CA ARG A 508 1.35 6.86 -16.02
C ARG A 508 1.02 6.57 -17.49
N HIS A 509 0.79 5.31 -17.84
CA HIS A 509 0.60 4.79 -19.19
C HIS A 509 -0.89 4.48 -19.48
N GLU A 510 -1.21 4.25 -20.75
CA GLU A 510 -2.54 3.74 -21.14
C GLU A 510 -2.77 2.30 -20.67
N ALA A 511 -4.03 1.90 -20.55
CA ALA A 511 -4.40 0.55 -20.09
C ALA A 511 -3.90 -0.59 -20.99
N ALA A 512 -3.54 -0.31 -22.24
CA ALA A 512 -3.09 -1.31 -23.22
C ALA A 512 -1.63 -1.78 -23.02
N LEU A 513 -0.75 -0.96 -22.42
CA LEU A 513 0.69 -1.21 -22.39
C LEU A 513 1.06 -2.52 -21.67
N ILE A 514 0.58 -2.71 -20.43
CA ILE A 514 0.91 -3.91 -19.64
C ILE A 514 0.32 -5.19 -20.29
N PRO A 515 -0.95 -5.24 -20.70
CA PRO A 515 -1.50 -6.40 -21.40
C PRO A 515 -0.71 -6.77 -22.66
N ARG A 516 -0.30 -5.77 -23.44
CA ARG A 516 0.48 -5.95 -24.65
C ARG A 516 1.89 -6.49 -24.32
N TRP A 517 2.62 -5.85 -23.42
CA TRP A 517 3.96 -6.26 -23.01
C TRP A 517 4.04 -7.66 -22.36
N LEU A 518 3.05 -8.06 -21.54
CA LEU A 518 3.04 -9.39 -20.92
C LEU A 518 2.78 -10.54 -21.91
N ASN A 519 2.13 -10.24 -23.04
CA ASN A 519 1.94 -11.15 -24.16
C ASN A 519 3.17 -11.14 -25.11
N GLU A 520 3.71 -9.96 -25.41
CA GLU A 520 4.77 -9.77 -26.40
C GLU A 520 6.18 -10.02 -25.85
N HIS A 521 6.44 -9.79 -24.56
CA HIS A 521 7.80 -9.75 -24.01
C HIS A 521 8.01 -10.59 -22.74
N GLY A 522 7.59 -10.12 -21.57
CA GLY A 522 8.12 -10.66 -20.30
C GLY A 522 7.45 -10.14 -19.03
N PHE A 523 8.24 -9.55 -18.13
CA PHE A 523 7.80 -9.10 -16.81
C PHE A 523 7.40 -7.63 -16.82
N ALA A 524 6.49 -7.22 -15.93
CA ALA A 524 6.20 -5.81 -15.65
C ALA A 524 6.25 -5.51 -14.15
N LEU A 525 6.93 -4.42 -13.76
CA LEU A 525 7.12 -3.98 -12.38
C LEU A 525 6.15 -2.84 -12.05
N VAL A 526 5.23 -3.09 -11.11
CA VAL A 526 4.12 -2.18 -10.79
C VAL A 526 4.20 -1.65 -9.36
N THR A 527 3.74 -0.42 -9.12
CA THR A 527 3.54 0.10 -7.74
C THR A 527 2.32 1.00 -7.63
N ALA A 528 1.52 0.83 -6.57
CA ALA A 528 0.44 1.76 -6.27
C ALA A 528 0.92 3.13 -5.73
N SER A 529 2.17 3.22 -5.27
CA SER A 529 2.63 4.35 -4.45
C SER A 529 3.01 5.63 -5.19
N LYS A 530 2.84 5.67 -6.52
CA LYS A 530 3.14 6.85 -7.36
C LYS A 530 1.86 7.42 -7.95
N PHE A 531 1.54 7.17 -9.22
CA PHE A 531 0.36 7.80 -9.84
C PHE A 531 -0.93 7.51 -9.07
N TYR A 532 -1.18 6.25 -8.69
CA TYR A 532 -2.36 5.86 -7.91
C TYR A 532 -2.42 6.43 -6.48
N ALA A 533 -1.41 7.17 -6.03
CA ALA A 533 -1.34 7.82 -4.72
C ALA A 533 -1.54 6.90 -3.49
N GLY A 534 -1.35 5.59 -3.65
CA GLY A 534 -1.26 4.67 -2.52
C GLY A 534 -0.07 5.00 -1.60
N PRO A 535 -0.06 4.50 -0.35
CA PRO A 535 1.08 4.64 0.53
C PRO A 535 2.35 4.02 -0.09
N SER A 536 3.52 4.61 0.21
CA SER A 536 4.82 3.99 -0.12
C SER A 536 4.91 2.54 0.36
N PHE A 537 5.58 1.69 -0.41
CA PHE A 537 5.75 0.24 -0.18
C PHE A 537 4.52 -0.63 -0.47
N ALA A 538 3.95 -0.46 -1.66
CA ALA A 538 3.02 -1.39 -2.29
C ALA A 538 3.48 -1.59 -3.75
N GLY A 539 4.25 -2.66 -3.99
CA GLY A 539 4.79 -3.02 -5.30
C GLY A 539 4.50 -4.47 -5.69
N GLY A 540 4.91 -4.87 -6.89
CA GLY A 540 4.78 -6.25 -7.35
C GLY A 540 5.29 -6.48 -8.77
N VAL A 541 5.31 -7.75 -9.15
CA VAL A 541 5.73 -8.25 -10.47
C VAL A 541 4.56 -8.95 -11.14
N LEU A 542 4.18 -8.49 -12.33
CA LEU A 542 3.21 -9.14 -13.21
C LEU A 542 3.90 -10.08 -14.20
N MET A 543 3.24 -11.21 -14.47
CA MET A 543 3.65 -12.27 -15.38
C MET A 543 2.43 -12.82 -16.11
N SER A 544 2.58 -13.19 -17.39
CA SER A 544 1.59 -14.04 -18.09
C SER A 544 1.66 -15.49 -17.58
N GLY A 545 0.56 -16.26 -17.67
CA GLY A 545 0.49 -17.62 -17.14
C GLY A 545 1.56 -18.55 -17.70
N LYS A 546 1.88 -18.41 -18.99
CA LYS A 546 3.00 -19.10 -19.64
C LYS A 546 4.35 -18.88 -18.94
N ARG A 547 4.64 -17.67 -18.44
CA ARG A 547 5.88 -17.37 -17.68
C ARG A 547 5.84 -17.98 -16.29
N VAL A 548 4.67 -18.05 -15.66
CA VAL A 548 4.47 -18.73 -14.37
C VAL A 548 4.70 -20.24 -14.51
N ASP A 549 4.12 -20.88 -15.53
CA ASP A 549 4.35 -22.30 -15.85
C ASP A 549 5.83 -22.60 -16.15
N GLU A 550 6.47 -21.73 -16.95
CA GLU A 550 7.90 -21.79 -17.29
C GLU A 550 8.80 -21.71 -16.04
N MET A 551 8.52 -20.77 -15.13
CA MET A 551 9.24 -20.66 -13.86
C MET A 551 9.02 -21.86 -12.93
N ASN A 552 7.79 -22.38 -12.86
CA ASN A 552 7.46 -23.56 -12.07
C ASN A 552 8.18 -24.82 -12.58
N ALA A 553 8.15 -25.06 -13.89
CA ALA A 553 8.86 -26.19 -14.49
C ALA A 553 10.38 -26.13 -14.24
N MET A 554 10.99 -24.94 -14.33
CA MET A 554 12.42 -24.77 -14.05
C MET A 554 12.76 -25.01 -12.57
N ILE A 555 12.04 -24.40 -11.62
CA ILE A 555 12.34 -24.57 -10.19
C ILE A 555 12.07 -25.99 -9.69
N GLU A 556 11.05 -26.69 -10.22
CA GLU A 556 10.80 -28.10 -9.88
C GLU A 556 11.87 -29.05 -10.46
N SER A 557 12.49 -28.70 -11.59
CA SER A 557 13.61 -29.47 -12.18
C SER A 557 14.95 -29.28 -11.45
N GLU A 558 15.12 -28.18 -10.72
CA GLU A 558 16.37 -27.83 -10.03
C GLU A 558 16.63 -28.69 -8.79
N GLN A 559 17.90 -28.85 -8.42
CA GLN A 559 18.28 -29.61 -7.23
C GLN A 559 17.79 -28.92 -5.95
N ALA A 560 17.44 -29.67 -4.90
CA ALA A 560 16.90 -29.12 -3.66
C ALA A 560 17.79 -28.05 -2.99
N ALA A 561 19.12 -28.16 -3.12
CA ALA A 561 20.07 -27.14 -2.64
C ALA A 561 19.99 -25.82 -3.43
N VAL A 562 19.62 -25.87 -4.71
CA VAL A 562 19.42 -24.71 -5.59
C VAL A 562 18.03 -24.10 -5.38
N GLN A 563 17.00 -24.93 -5.20
CA GLN A 563 15.67 -24.49 -4.75
C GLN A 563 15.76 -23.73 -3.41
N ALA A 564 16.56 -24.23 -2.47
CA ALA A 564 16.83 -23.56 -1.19
C ALA A 564 17.59 -22.23 -1.36
N ALA A 565 18.49 -22.12 -2.34
CA ALA A 565 19.18 -20.88 -2.65
C ALA A 565 18.22 -19.79 -3.19
N TYR A 566 17.34 -20.12 -4.14
CA TYR A 566 16.30 -19.19 -4.59
C TYR A 566 15.41 -18.72 -3.41
N ALA A 567 15.00 -19.65 -2.53
CA ALA A 567 14.22 -19.31 -1.34
C ALA A 567 14.96 -18.40 -0.35
N ASN A 568 16.23 -18.69 -0.04
CA ASN A 568 17.05 -17.86 0.85
C ASN A 568 17.25 -16.44 0.30
N ALA A 569 17.41 -16.29 -1.02
CA ALA A 569 17.53 -14.99 -1.67
C ALA A 569 16.25 -14.15 -1.57
N SER A 570 15.09 -14.76 -1.79
CA SER A 570 13.79 -14.06 -1.70
C SER A 570 13.34 -13.81 -0.25
N ALA A 571 13.77 -14.63 0.72
CA ALA A 571 13.31 -14.58 2.13
C ALA A 571 13.61 -13.25 2.88
N SER A 572 14.49 -12.40 2.35
CA SER A 572 14.72 -11.06 2.90
C SER A 572 13.56 -10.08 2.60
N TYR A 573 12.84 -10.34 1.51
CA TYR A 573 11.88 -9.43 0.91
C TYR A 573 10.45 -10.00 0.88
N LEU A 574 10.33 -11.33 0.78
CA LEU A 574 9.07 -12.04 0.55
C LEU A 574 8.82 -13.12 1.60
N THR A 575 7.54 -13.29 1.92
CA THR A 575 6.99 -14.38 2.72
C THR A 575 6.27 -15.40 1.81
N PRO A 576 5.97 -16.61 2.31
CA PRO A 576 5.10 -17.56 1.61
C PRO A 576 3.71 -17.00 1.22
N HIS A 577 3.22 -15.95 1.89
CA HIS A 577 1.94 -15.32 1.56
C HIS A 577 1.99 -14.47 0.29
N ASP A 578 3.16 -13.88 0.00
CA ASP A 578 3.35 -12.91 -1.08
C ASP A 578 3.58 -13.60 -2.44
N VAL A 579 4.20 -14.79 -2.41
CA VAL A 579 4.37 -15.69 -3.57
C VAL A 579 3.18 -16.65 -3.72
N GLY A 580 2.61 -17.12 -2.60
CA GLY A 580 1.36 -17.88 -2.57
C GLY A 580 1.32 -19.09 -3.52
N ALA A 581 0.29 -19.15 -4.36
CA ALA A 581 0.11 -20.21 -5.35
C ALA A 581 0.84 -19.96 -6.69
N VAL A 582 1.51 -18.81 -6.88
CA VAL A 582 2.13 -18.45 -8.16
C VAL A 582 3.34 -19.33 -8.43
N ILE A 583 4.26 -19.46 -7.46
CA ILE A 583 5.40 -20.38 -7.54
C ILE A 583 5.37 -21.36 -6.34
N PRO A 584 4.54 -22.42 -6.37
CA PRO A 584 4.29 -23.26 -5.20
C PRO A 584 5.54 -23.91 -4.60
N GLN A 585 6.56 -24.23 -5.42
CA GLN A 585 7.81 -24.82 -4.91
C GLN A 585 8.66 -23.79 -4.14
N LEU A 586 8.67 -22.52 -4.55
CA LEU A 586 9.32 -21.44 -3.80
C LEU A 586 8.58 -21.18 -2.48
N THR A 587 7.24 -21.15 -2.52
CA THR A 587 6.37 -21.00 -1.33
C THR A 587 6.58 -22.10 -0.29
N LYS A 588 6.87 -23.35 -0.70
CA LYS A 588 7.22 -24.46 0.22
C LYS A 588 8.59 -24.30 0.89
N MET A 589 9.52 -23.60 0.24
CA MET A 589 10.93 -23.49 0.65
C MET A 589 11.23 -22.17 1.39
N LEU A 590 10.40 -21.14 1.21
CA LEU A 590 10.46 -19.89 1.98
C LEU A 590 10.20 -20.14 3.48
N PRO A 591 10.85 -19.39 4.39
CA PRO A 591 10.61 -19.53 5.83
C PRO A 591 9.16 -19.27 6.21
N ALA A 592 8.60 -20.14 7.07
CA ALA A 592 7.29 -19.92 7.66
C ALA A 592 7.31 -18.72 8.61
N GLY A 593 6.34 -17.82 8.49
CA GLY A 593 6.21 -16.60 9.28
C GLY A 593 4.84 -15.95 9.09
N PRO A 594 4.61 -14.76 9.68
CA PRO A 594 3.42 -13.95 9.42
C PRO A 594 3.44 -13.35 8.00
N CYS A 595 2.26 -13.00 7.49
CA CYS A 595 2.13 -12.19 6.26
C CYS A 595 2.67 -10.78 6.49
N ASN A 596 3.14 -10.11 5.43
CA ASN A 596 3.50 -8.70 5.48
C ASN A 596 2.22 -7.83 5.56
N TYR A 597 1.65 -7.74 6.76
CA TYR A 597 0.40 -7.01 7.02
C TYR A 597 0.50 -5.53 6.62
N GLY A 598 1.68 -4.92 6.75
CA GLY A 598 1.92 -3.56 6.27
C GLY A 598 1.73 -3.45 4.76
N MET A 599 2.33 -4.36 3.99
CA MET A 599 2.17 -4.41 2.53
C MET A 599 0.72 -4.69 2.13
N LEU A 600 0.03 -5.63 2.78
CA LEU A 600 -1.37 -5.94 2.52
C LEU A 600 -2.28 -4.72 2.69
N LEU A 601 -2.11 -3.98 3.79
CA LEU A 601 -2.92 -2.79 4.11
C LEU A 601 -2.62 -1.62 3.15
N ARG A 602 -1.36 -1.42 2.79
CA ARG A 602 -0.96 -0.37 1.83
C ARG A 602 -1.40 -0.69 0.40
N TRP A 603 -1.41 -1.96 0.01
CA TRP A 603 -2.05 -2.38 -1.24
C TRP A 603 -3.56 -2.16 -1.21
N ALA A 604 -4.25 -2.44 -0.09
CA ALA A 604 -5.68 -2.14 0.02
C ALA A 604 -5.99 -0.63 -0.11
N SER A 605 -5.16 0.25 0.46
CA SER A 605 -5.24 1.70 0.23
C SER A 605 -5.00 2.09 -1.24
N GLY A 606 -3.98 1.51 -1.88
CA GLY A 606 -3.65 1.82 -3.27
C GLY A 606 -4.69 1.34 -4.27
N LEU A 607 -5.20 0.12 -4.06
CA LEU A 607 -6.20 -0.54 -4.89
C LEU A 607 -7.53 0.22 -4.92
N HIS A 608 -7.94 0.84 -3.80
CA HIS A 608 -9.10 1.73 -3.73
C HIS A 608 -9.01 2.90 -4.72
N GLU A 609 -7.87 3.58 -4.82
CA GLU A 609 -7.69 4.68 -5.79
C GLU A 609 -7.47 4.16 -7.22
N MET A 610 -6.97 2.93 -7.41
CA MET A 610 -6.93 2.28 -8.73
C MET A 610 -8.34 2.01 -9.27
N GLU A 611 -9.20 1.42 -8.43
CA GLU A 611 -10.59 1.10 -8.76
C GLU A 611 -11.41 2.40 -8.96
N ARG A 612 -11.30 3.38 -8.05
CA ARG A 612 -11.93 4.71 -8.19
C ARG A 612 -11.54 5.40 -9.50
N MET A 613 -10.27 5.31 -9.92
CA MET A 613 -9.81 5.90 -11.17
C MET A 613 -10.36 5.15 -12.39
N ALA A 614 -10.39 3.82 -12.37
CA ALA A 614 -10.98 3.03 -13.44
C ALA A 614 -12.48 3.34 -13.63
N ASP A 615 -13.24 3.41 -12.53
CA ASP A 615 -14.64 3.83 -12.54
C ASP A 615 -14.79 5.26 -13.07
N SER A 616 -13.94 6.20 -12.63
CA SER A 616 -14.00 7.60 -13.08
C SER A 616 -13.73 7.73 -14.58
N ILE A 617 -12.76 6.96 -15.12
CA ILE A 617 -12.48 6.89 -16.56
C ILE A 617 -13.69 6.32 -17.31
N GLN A 618 -14.32 5.26 -16.82
CA GLN A 618 -15.51 4.69 -17.45
C GLN A 618 -16.68 5.68 -17.48
N HIS A 619 -16.94 6.40 -16.38
CA HIS A 619 -18.02 7.40 -16.29
C HIS A 619 -17.76 8.64 -17.16
N ALA A 620 -16.50 9.05 -17.33
CA ALA A 620 -16.12 10.19 -18.16
C ALA A 620 -16.17 9.93 -19.68
N GLY A 621 -16.42 8.69 -20.11
CA GLY A 621 -16.50 8.29 -21.52
C GLY A 621 -15.35 7.41 -22.03
N GLY A 622 -14.49 6.91 -21.13
CA GLY A 622 -13.40 5.99 -21.44
C GLY A 622 -12.05 6.67 -21.70
N ALA A 623 -11.07 5.88 -22.14
CA ALA A 623 -9.67 6.27 -22.23
C ALA A 623 -9.42 7.55 -23.07
N ALA A 624 -10.16 7.75 -24.17
CA ALA A 624 -10.01 8.96 -25.00
C ALA A 624 -10.32 10.26 -24.22
N ALA A 625 -11.45 10.29 -23.51
CA ALA A 625 -11.83 11.44 -22.67
C ALA A 625 -10.86 11.64 -21.50
N ALA A 626 -10.33 10.54 -20.94
CA ALA A 626 -9.30 10.58 -19.91
C ALA A 626 -7.98 11.17 -20.42
N GLY A 627 -7.55 10.78 -21.63
CA GLY A 627 -6.41 11.36 -22.33
C GLY A 627 -6.60 12.84 -22.62
N GLU A 628 -7.75 13.25 -23.15
CA GLU A 628 -8.09 14.66 -23.40
C GLU A 628 -8.04 15.51 -22.10
N ALA A 629 -8.56 14.98 -20.98
CA ALA A 629 -8.49 15.63 -19.68
C ALA A 629 -7.05 15.76 -19.14
N MET A 630 -6.23 14.71 -19.29
CA MET A 630 -4.81 14.73 -18.92
C MET A 630 -4.04 15.76 -19.76
N CYS A 631 -4.20 15.74 -21.08
CA CYS A 631 -3.62 16.71 -22.01
C CYS A 631 -4.03 18.16 -21.69
N SER A 632 -5.29 18.37 -21.31
CA SER A 632 -5.81 19.69 -20.92
C SER A 632 -5.13 20.23 -19.66
N TRP A 633 -4.98 19.40 -18.61
CA TRP A 633 -4.27 19.80 -17.39
C TRP A 633 -2.78 20.05 -17.65
N VAL A 634 -2.10 19.12 -18.32
CA VAL A 634 -0.65 19.21 -18.58
C VAL A 634 -0.31 20.44 -19.43
N ASN A 635 -1.07 20.71 -20.50
CA ASN A 635 -0.81 21.88 -21.35
C ASN A 635 -1.12 23.20 -20.65
N ALA A 636 -2.14 23.25 -19.79
CA ALA A 636 -2.39 24.43 -18.95
C ALA A 636 -1.22 24.69 -17.98
N VAL A 637 -0.73 23.66 -17.27
CA VAL A 637 0.42 23.81 -16.35
C VAL A 637 1.71 24.20 -17.08
N ARG A 638 2.00 23.59 -18.24
CA ARG A 638 3.14 23.99 -19.09
C ARG A 638 3.04 25.46 -19.52
N THR A 639 1.85 25.91 -19.91
CA THR A 639 1.59 27.32 -20.30
C THR A 639 1.78 28.28 -19.12
N MET A 640 1.33 27.93 -17.92
CA MET A 640 1.50 28.77 -16.72
C MET A 640 2.98 28.94 -16.33
N VAL A 641 3.80 27.90 -16.47
CA VAL A 641 5.26 28.02 -16.25
C VAL A 641 5.87 29.01 -17.24
N ASP A 642 5.65 28.78 -18.54
CA ASP A 642 6.28 29.56 -19.61
C ASP A 642 5.82 31.03 -19.63
N ALA A 643 4.57 31.31 -19.25
CA ALA A 643 3.98 32.66 -19.31
C ALA A 643 4.21 33.50 -18.05
N SER A 644 4.28 32.89 -16.87
CA SER A 644 4.27 33.62 -15.58
C SER A 644 5.59 33.59 -14.81
N HIS A 645 6.46 32.59 -15.05
CA HIS A 645 7.62 32.31 -14.19
C HIS A 645 8.88 31.86 -14.96
N GLY A 646 8.99 32.15 -16.27
CA GLY A 646 10.09 31.67 -17.11
C GLY A 646 11.50 32.17 -16.73
N ASP A 647 11.58 33.23 -15.92
CA ASP A 647 12.86 33.71 -15.37
C ASP A 647 13.34 32.78 -14.25
N GLU A 648 12.52 32.45 -13.25
CA GLU A 648 12.91 31.57 -12.14
C GLU A 648 12.77 30.07 -12.46
N LEU A 649 11.75 29.68 -13.23
CA LEU A 649 11.32 28.29 -13.48
C LEU A 649 11.47 27.91 -14.96
N VAL A 650 12.38 26.98 -15.26
CA VAL A 650 12.63 26.52 -16.64
C VAL A 650 12.27 25.05 -16.77
N ARG A 651 11.34 24.73 -17.67
CA ARG A 651 10.93 23.34 -17.96
C ARG A 651 12.11 22.53 -18.49
N LEU A 652 12.27 21.31 -17.97
CA LEU A 652 13.18 20.31 -18.54
C LEU A 652 12.60 19.84 -19.89
N PRO A 653 13.38 19.83 -20.99
CA PRO A 653 12.95 19.20 -22.22
C PRO A 653 12.71 17.69 -22.01
N VAL A 654 11.52 17.27 -22.44
CA VAL A 654 11.02 15.89 -22.40
C VAL A 654 10.23 15.62 -23.68
N GLU A 655 10.15 14.36 -24.06
CA GLU A 655 9.31 13.89 -25.16
C GLU A 655 7.90 13.54 -24.64
N ASP A 656 6.93 13.77 -25.52
CA ASP A 656 5.56 13.28 -25.40
C ASP A 656 5.38 12.18 -26.47
N TYR A 657 4.78 11.06 -26.10
CA TYR A 657 4.67 9.87 -26.95
C TYR A 657 3.28 9.78 -27.61
N GLU A 658 2.94 10.78 -28.44
CA GLU A 658 1.64 10.88 -29.12
C GLU A 658 1.29 9.59 -29.89
N GLY A 659 0.09 9.06 -29.63
CA GLY A 659 -0.43 7.86 -30.31
C GLY A 659 0.15 6.53 -29.82
N LEU A 660 1.04 6.53 -28.83
CA LEU A 660 1.58 5.32 -28.18
C LEU A 660 0.97 5.10 -26.80
N ASP A 661 0.95 3.86 -26.33
CA ASP A 661 0.35 3.48 -25.04
C ASP A 661 1.24 3.81 -23.82
N TYR A 662 2.42 4.38 -24.03
CA TYR A 662 3.41 4.69 -22.98
C TYR A 662 2.97 5.79 -22.00
N GLN A 663 2.04 6.66 -22.38
CA GLN A 663 1.60 7.81 -21.57
C GLN A 663 0.07 8.00 -21.73
N VAL A 664 -0.65 8.29 -20.64
CA VAL A 664 -2.10 8.62 -20.71
C VAL A 664 -2.30 9.86 -21.59
N GLY A 665 -3.09 9.73 -22.66
CA GLY A 665 -3.27 10.76 -23.68
C GLY A 665 -2.04 11.01 -24.57
N GLY A 666 -1.01 10.17 -24.49
CA GLY A 666 0.27 10.35 -25.20
C GLY A 666 1.14 11.49 -24.67
N ILE A 667 0.86 12.03 -23.46
CA ILE A 667 1.54 13.23 -22.93
C ILE A 667 2.26 12.97 -21.59
N ASN A 668 3.44 13.58 -21.43
CA ASN A 668 4.20 13.50 -20.21
C ASN A 668 3.58 14.35 -19.09
N SER A 669 2.89 13.66 -18.17
CA SER A 669 2.21 14.24 -17.00
C SER A 669 3.13 14.58 -15.81
N ILE A 670 4.46 14.46 -15.97
CA ILE A 670 5.45 14.91 -14.98
C ILE A 670 6.12 16.19 -15.50
N VAL A 671 5.66 17.34 -15.01
CA VAL A 671 6.27 18.64 -15.35
C VAL A 671 7.50 18.83 -14.46
N ALA A 672 8.67 18.56 -15.03
CA ALA A 672 9.97 18.74 -14.39
C ALA A 672 10.52 20.16 -14.62
N LEU A 673 10.98 20.81 -13.55
CA LEU A 673 11.36 22.22 -13.49
C LEU A 673 12.77 22.37 -12.90
N ARG A 674 13.67 23.02 -13.65
CA ARG A 674 14.90 23.62 -13.10
C ARG A 674 14.54 24.96 -12.46
N LEU A 675 15.18 25.28 -11.33
CA LEU A 675 15.01 26.55 -10.63
C LEU A 675 16.30 27.37 -10.68
N ARG A 676 16.17 28.70 -10.70
CA ARG A 676 17.24 29.71 -10.56
C ARG A 676 16.63 30.98 -9.96
N SER A 677 17.45 31.87 -9.40
CA SER A 677 16.99 33.12 -8.79
C SER A 677 16.52 34.18 -9.79
N ASP A 678 17.12 34.21 -10.98
CA ASP A 678 16.80 35.12 -12.08
C ASP A 678 17.28 34.57 -13.44
N ALA A 679 16.92 35.24 -14.54
CA ALA A 679 17.21 34.85 -15.92
C ALA A 679 18.70 34.64 -16.28
N ASN A 680 19.63 35.24 -15.53
CA ASN A 680 21.09 35.16 -15.76
C ASN A 680 21.78 34.23 -14.77
N SER A 681 21.15 33.94 -13.62
CA SER A 681 21.70 33.07 -12.60
C SER A 681 21.74 31.60 -13.03
N ARG A 682 22.69 30.85 -12.45
CA ARG A 682 22.80 29.41 -12.67
C ARG A 682 21.58 28.67 -12.12
N PHE A 683 21.34 27.48 -12.65
CA PHE A 683 20.37 26.57 -12.04
C PHE A 683 20.88 26.03 -10.69
N LEU A 684 19.92 25.75 -9.81
CA LEU A 684 20.14 25.09 -8.53
C LEU A 684 20.49 23.60 -8.73
N ASN A 685 21.38 23.09 -7.87
CA ASN A 685 21.84 21.71 -7.87
C ASN A 685 20.95 20.81 -6.97
N ALA A 686 21.28 19.52 -6.90
CA ALA A 686 20.47 18.53 -6.19
C ALA A 686 20.36 18.74 -4.67
N ASP A 687 21.35 19.35 -4.01
CA ASP A 687 21.32 19.64 -2.56
C ASP A 687 20.63 20.96 -2.24
N GLU A 688 20.69 21.91 -3.17
CA GLU A 688 19.95 23.17 -3.10
C GLU A 688 18.44 22.93 -3.29
N LEU A 689 18.07 22.09 -4.25
CA LEU A 689 16.68 21.68 -4.44
C LEU A 689 16.13 20.80 -3.30
N LYS A 690 16.97 20.15 -2.48
CA LYS A 690 16.50 19.49 -1.24
C LYS A 690 16.06 20.50 -0.18
N GLN A 691 16.70 21.67 -0.12
CA GLN A 691 16.32 22.75 0.78
C GLN A 691 15.02 23.42 0.29
N VAL A 692 14.93 23.75 -1.00
CA VAL A 692 13.68 24.22 -1.62
C VAL A 692 12.53 23.23 -1.41
N TYR A 693 12.78 21.92 -1.57
CA TYR A 693 11.79 20.87 -1.30
C TYR A 693 11.25 20.91 0.15
N GLY A 694 12.12 21.20 1.12
CA GLY A 694 11.72 21.46 2.51
C GLY A 694 10.86 22.71 2.66
N PHE A 695 11.29 23.85 2.09
CA PHE A 695 10.54 25.12 2.13
C PHE A 695 9.16 25.03 1.45
N MET A 696 9.00 24.19 0.43
CA MET A 696 7.70 23.91 -0.17
C MET A 696 6.75 23.20 0.81
N TYR A 697 7.27 22.28 1.64
CA TYR A 697 6.46 21.53 2.60
C TYR A 697 6.23 22.25 3.94
N SER A 698 7.10 23.18 4.34
CA SER A 698 6.92 24.01 5.53
C SER A 698 6.03 25.23 5.26
N ASP A 699 5.60 25.90 6.33
CA ASP A 699 5.39 27.35 6.24
C ASP A 699 6.77 28.01 6.03
N ALA A 700 6.86 28.98 5.13
CA ALA A 700 8.07 29.73 4.84
C ALA A 700 7.83 31.25 4.83
N SER A 701 6.65 31.72 5.27
CA SER A 701 6.20 33.11 5.17
C SER A 701 6.92 34.09 6.10
N ASP A 702 7.40 33.58 7.24
CA ASP A 702 8.15 34.33 8.26
C ASP A 702 9.65 33.97 8.31
N LEU A 703 10.17 33.25 7.30
CA LEU A 703 11.62 32.99 7.13
C LEU A 703 12.36 34.15 6.44
N LEU A 704 11.68 35.22 6.05
CA LEU A 704 12.24 36.38 5.36
C LEU A 704 11.96 37.66 6.16
N GLU A 705 12.85 38.65 6.04
CA GLU A 705 12.75 39.92 6.77
C GLU A 705 11.41 40.63 6.50
N GLU A 706 10.89 41.33 7.51
CA GLU A 706 9.59 42.01 7.41
C GLU A 706 9.60 43.06 6.28
N GLY A 707 8.63 42.94 5.36
CA GLY A 707 8.56 43.77 4.14
C GLY A 707 9.24 43.17 2.90
N THR A 708 9.93 42.03 3.01
CA THR A 708 10.51 41.31 1.83
C THR A 708 9.42 40.76 0.90
N LEU A 709 8.34 40.23 1.49
CA LEU A 709 7.20 39.65 0.78
C LEU A 709 6.00 40.59 0.88
N THR A 710 5.22 40.69 -0.20
CA THR A 710 3.85 41.20 -0.13
C THR A 710 2.96 40.29 0.73
N LYS A 711 1.77 40.76 1.11
CA LYS A 711 0.84 39.94 1.89
C LYS A 711 0.42 38.68 1.13
N GLU A 712 0.14 38.84 -0.15
CA GLU A 712 -0.25 37.78 -1.07
C GLU A 712 0.88 36.74 -1.23
N GLU A 713 2.15 37.18 -1.29
CA GLU A 713 3.30 36.29 -1.31
C GLU A 713 3.54 35.60 0.05
N LYS A 714 3.23 36.24 1.20
CA LYS A 714 3.20 35.56 2.51
C LYS A 714 2.12 34.48 2.57
N ASP A 715 0.89 34.79 2.15
CA ASP A 715 -0.21 33.83 2.10
C ASP A 715 0.17 32.61 1.24
N ILE A 716 0.83 32.83 0.08
CA ILE A 716 1.40 31.76 -0.78
C ILE A 716 2.52 30.98 -0.07
N MET A 717 3.48 31.65 0.57
CA MET A 717 4.61 31.00 1.25
C MET A 717 4.19 30.20 2.49
N SER A 718 3.04 30.50 3.10
CA SER A 718 2.46 29.71 4.21
C SER A 718 1.94 28.33 3.77
N CYS A 719 1.61 28.16 2.49
CA CYS A 719 0.97 26.95 1.99
C CYS A 719 1.91 25.74 2.02
N LYS A 720 1.50 24.65 2.66
CA LYS A 720 2.22 23.35 2.64
C LYS A 720 1.96 22.63 1.32
N ILE A 721 3.03 22.34 0.57
CA ILE A 721 2.97 21.76 -0.77
C ILE A 721 3.90 20.55 -0.89
N LEU A 722 3.36 19.43 -1.38
CA LEU A 722 4.09 18.20 -1.65
C LEU A 722 4.40 18.06 -3.14
N LEU A 723 5.69 18.00 -3.48
CA LEU A 723 6.20 17.83 -4.84
C LEU A 723 6.89 16.48 -5.05
N GLY A 724 7.24 16.18 -6.30
CA GLY A 724 8.20 15.14 -6.60
C GLY A 724 9.61 15.58 -6.23
N GLN A 725 10.36 14.70 -5.55
CA GLN A 725 11.71 15.00 -5.06
C GLN A 725 12.69 15.47 -6.15
N PRO A 726 13.77 16.17 -5.76
CA PRO A 726 14.87 16.54 -6.66
C PRO A 726 15.43 15.35 -7.45
N VAL A 727 15.70 15.57 -8.73
CA VAL A 727 16.43 14.63 -9.61
C VAL A 727 17.65 15.35 -10.16
N ALA A 728 18.84 14.80 -9.91
CA ALA A 728 20.09 15.36 -10.44
C ALA A 728 20.18 15.15 -11.96
N MET A 729 20.70 16.16 -12.67
CA MET A 729 20.89 16.16 -14.12
C MET A 729 22.40 16.05 -14.47
N PRO A 730 22.78 15.53 -15.65
CA PRO A 730 24.19 15.35 -16.01
C PRO A 730 25.01 16.65 -16.14
N ASP A 731 24.35 17.81 -16.21
CA ASP A 731 24.97 19.14 -16.26
C ASP A 731 25.25 19.73 -14.86
N GLY A 732 25.01 18.97 -13.79
CA GLY A 732 25.18 19.41 -12.40
C GLY A 732 24.00 20.20 -11.82
N SER A 733 23.00 20.55 -12.64
CA SER A 733 21.72 21.06 -12.14
C SER A 733 20.84 19.95 -11.58
N ALA A 734 19.68 20.30 -11.05
CA ALA A 734 18.63 19.35 -10.72
C ALA A 734 17.25 19.87 -11.13
N VAL A 735 16.24 19.01 -11.02
CA VAL A 735 14.83 19.38 -11.23
C VAL A 735 13.93 18.97 -10.08
N LEU A 736 13.02 19.86 -9.68
CA LEU A 736 11.81 19.54 -8.93
C LEU A 736 10.68 19.18 -9.90
N ARG A 737 9.63 18.51 -9.41
CA ARG A 737 8.58 17.94 -10.28
C ARG A 737 7.20 18.19 -9.71
N THR A 738 6.27 18.67 -10.56
CA THR A 738 4.83 18.72 -10.26
C THR A 738 4.07 17.76 -11.18
N CYS A 739 3.15 16.99 -10.61
CA CYS A 739 2.34 16.01 -11.34
C CYS A 739 0.99 15.75 -10.67
N MET A 740 -0.05 15.54 -11.46
CA MET A 740 -1.35 15.04 -10.99
C MET A 740 -1.23 13.56 -10.57
N GLY A 741 -1.98 13.14 -9.53
CA GLY A 741 -2.18 11.73 -9.14
C GLY A 741 -3.61 11.27 -9.44
N ALA A 742 -3.86 9.96 -9.35
CA ALA A 742 -5.15 9.33 -9.59
C ALA A 742 -6.31 9.89 -8.75
N PRO A 743 -6.13 10.31 -7.47
CA PRO A 743 -7.24 10.92 -6.73
C PRO A 743 -7.66 12.26 -7.35
N GLN A 744 -6.70 13.11 -7.72
CA GLN A 744 -6.98 14.38 -8.40
C GLN A 744 -7.55 14.14 -9.80
N PHE A 745 -6.98 13.20 -10.55
CA PHE A 745 -7.46 12.84 -11.89
C PHE A 745 -8.89 12.29 -11.85
N SER A 746 -9.22 11.49 -10.84
CA SER A 746 -10.60 11.04 -10.58
C SER A 746 -11.52 12.22 -10.30
N ASN A 747 -11.12 13.18 -9.45
CA ASN A 747 -11.91 14.40 -9.20
C ASN A 747 -12.14 15.23 -10.48
N LEU A 748 -11.15 15.30 -11.38
CA LEU A 748 -11.25 16.02 -12.65
C LEU A 748 -12.23 15.32 -13.61
N LEU A 749 -12.19 13.99 -13.65
CA LEU A 749 -13.05 13.15 -14.51
C LEU A 749 -14.49 13.05 -14.00
N SER A 750 -14.72 13.04 -12.68
CA SER A 750 -16.05 13.06 -12.07
C SER A 750 -16.67 14.46 -12.01
N GLY A 751 -15.86 15.51 -12.17
CA GLY A 751 -16.28 16.91 -12.02
C GLY A 751 -16.36 17.40 -10.57
N GLU A 752 -15.88 16.62 -9.60
CA GLU A 752 -15.70 17.05 -8.20
C GLU A 752 -14.70 18.22 -8.09
N GLU A 753 -13.64 18.22 -8.92
CA GLU A 753 -12.63 19.29 -8.99
C GLU A 753 -12.42 19.70 -10.47
N PRO A 754 -13.28 20.58 -11.02
CA PRO A 754 -13.16 21.04 -12.40
C PRO A 754 -11.81 21.68 -12.69
N LEU A 755 -11.38 21.66 -13.96
CA LEU A 755 -10.04 22.09 -14.37
C LEU A 755 -9.68 23.52 -13.89
N ASP A 756 -10.62 24.47 -13.94
CA ASP A 756 -10.36 25.84 -13.47
C ASP A 756 -10.20 25.92 -11.94
N VAL A 757 -10.78 24.99 -11.18
CA VAL A 757 -10.59 24.85 -9.72
C VAL A 757 -9.23 24.24 -9.43
N MET A 758 -8.90 23.14 -10.12
CA MET A 758 -7.62 22.44 -9.95
C MET A 758 -6.43 23.35 -10.28
N LEU A 759 -6.51 24.13 -11.36
CA LEU A 759 -5.43 25.03 -11.78
C LEU A 759 -5.19 26.19 -10.80
N LYS A 760 -6.11 26.53 -9.91
CA LYS A 760 -5.85 27.51 -8.82
C LYS A 760 -4.81 26.95 -7.84
N SER A 761 -4.88 25.66 -7.52
CA SER A 761 -3.87 24.97 -6.73
C SER A 761 -2.51 24.92 -7.44
N ASP A 762 -2.50 24.66 -8.75
CA ASP A 762 -1.26 24.65 -9.54
C ASP A 762 -0.65 26.06 -9.67
N THR A 763 -1.44 27.14 -9.75
CA THR A 763 -0.95 28.52 -9.66
C THR A 763 -0.19 28.75 -8.35
N THR A 764 -0.75 28.35 -7.19
CA THR A 764 -0.07 28.48 -5.89
C THR A 764 1.22 27.65 -5.83
N VAL A 765 1.23 26.45 -6.43
CA VAL A 765 2.43 25.59 -6.52
C VAL A 765 3.55 26.28 -7.30
N LEU A 766 3.25 26.86 -8.47
CA LEU A 766 4.24 27.53 -9.30
C LEU A 766 4.70 28.85 -8.67
N ALA A 767 3.80 29.64 -8.08
CA ALA A 767 4.14 30.87 -7.40
C ALA A 767 5.06 30.64 -6.19
N LYS A 768 4.77 29.65 -5.32
CA LYS A 768 5.64 29.31 -4.19
C LYS A 768 7.01 28.78 -4.67
N LEU A 769 7.05 28.00 -5.75
CA LEU A 769 8.31 27.56 -6.36
C LEU A 769 9.16 28.73 -6.85
N ALA A 770 8.56 29.71 -7.54
CA ALA A 770 9.26 30.89 -8.03
C ALA A 770 9.78 31.76 -6.86
N LEU A 771 8.98 31.97 -5.81
CA LEU A 771 9.41 32.69 -4.60
C LEU A 771 10.58 31.99 -3.89
N CYS A 772 10.49 30.66 -3.69
CA CYS A 772 11.58 29.88 -3.10
C CYS A 772 12.86 29.89 -3.94
N ALA A 773 12.76 30.02 -5.27
CA ALA A 773 13.91 30.16 -6.16
C ALA A 773 14.52 31.57 -6.11
N ARG A 774 13.69 32.60 -6.20
CA ARG A 774 14.07 34.03 -6.16
C ARG A 774 14.75 34.41 -4.84
N HIS A 775 14.22 33.93 -3.72
CA HIS A 775 14.70 34.24 -2.37
C HIS A 775 15.60 33.14 -1.76
N TYR A 776 16.12 32.22 -2.58
CA TYR A 776 16.85 31.02 -2.12
C TYR A 776 18.00 31.33 -1.14
N GLU A 777 18.84 32.33 -1.43
CA GLU A 777 19.97 32.70 -0.56
C GLU A 777 19.49 33.25 0.80
N ALA A 778 18.42 34.04 0.83
CA ALA A 778 17.86 34.58 2.06
C ALA A 778 17.15 33.50 2.90
N LEU A 779 16.36 32.64 2.27
CA LEU A 779 15.69 31.51 2.94
C LEU A 779 16.70 30.53 3.56
N THR A 780 17.81 30.26 2.87
CA THR A 780 18.85 29.36 3.39
C THR A 780 19.63 30.00 4.55
N LEU A 781 20.01 31.27 4.43
CA LEU A 781 20.65 32.03 5.52
C LEU A 781 19.77 32.12 6.79
N ALA A 782 18.44 32.22 6.65
CA ALA A 782 17.52 32.24 7.78
C ALA A 782 17.24 30.85 8.39
N SER A 783 17.67 29.77 7.75
CA SER A 783 17.42 28.38 8.15
C SER A 783 18.63 27.65 8.77
N ALA A 784 19.76 28.34 8.91
CA ALA A 784 21.07 27.80 9.29
C ALA A 784 21.52 28.21 10.71
#